data_AF-A0A329WGG7-F1
#
_entry.id   AF-A0A329WGG7-F1
#
_cell.length_a   1.000
_cell.length_b   1.000
_cell.length_c   1.000
_cell.angle_alpha   90.00
_cell.angle_beta   90.00
_cell.angle_gamma   90.00
#
_symmetry.space_group_name_H-M   'P 1'
#
loop_
_entity.id
_entity.type
_entity.pdbx_description
1 polymer ?
#
loop_
_entity_poly.entity_id
_entity_poly.type
_entity_poly.pdbx_seq_one_letter_code
_entity_poly.pdbx_strand_id
1 'polypeptide(L)'
;MSDGRSNRKAKVIPFIDRIERDRKVNLKTLVRKAKLMKLEGFEAITWGDDIWQVKAGRLVKLTGKNAKSVSLHFSLPPKLGSDALDSDWQEVAKALLILRFHRKNQASPNQRNFITAIGYIHYSASKLGLVLVSLTPEALDNACSLILKHYSQSSAYNLHKHVAEFAAHCDANGLCRVLLQYKYSKMVRPVNTGGLNHKRLDDPEVLETKSEKLVAPAVFRVIGELYLNVSKDHKYRFYILILTLLACTGRRFSEISLLPLQEVTLDEDQKAFIQYFPRKASLGDLFTPKRNLYLPSEVVTIVRDVLDEVRAATDSVRITAEEMHRSRGPDLRFLNKIPEKRKLYIDDLLKIGVSSNTICSTGWIRKIGLVWQDHERLTKQGKKPNNPICYTNKDAVKAYCFRDFSEKLLRPFHIDQFGKEYYLKDLLFIRPLGLSTGSYAHWLATSCSQSMFSTFLRYLPALADEYASSSIEVDFTSHHFRHTLNTLLDEGGLSDLLQTEWFGRTNPRDTKAYQHTSREKRALMLREDIKKGLVGGLLAEQIKVVPVEVQDAILKARIQAVHDVGTGICVHNFSQTPCERHLQCSADCKDYVWVKDDKGRLDEQKRQYALTALARKNAEKQLSSNKPKKSADWLAHNDKKLKTLAVQLADNGVEHFDPEQYLNEVEHG
;
A
#
# COMPACT_ATOMS: atom_id res chain seq x y z
N MET A 1 28.77 -73.27 26.70
CA MET A 1 27.78 -72.41 27.36
C MET A 1 27.99 -70.98 26.89
N SER A 2 27.05 -70.42 26.13
CA SER A 2 27.11 -69.03 25.63
C SER A 2 26.97 -68.05 26.78
N ASP A 3 27.97 -67.18 26.97
CA ASP A 3 28.01 -66.17 28.02
C ASP A 3 26.84 -65.17 27.86
N GLY A 4 25.81 -65.32 28.69
CA GLY A 4 24.60 -64.49 28.69
C GLY A 4 24.81 -63.06 29.21
N ARG A 5 26.05 -62.62 29.43
CA ARG A 5 26.37 -61.25 29.86
C ARG A 5 26.06 -60.20 28.79
N SER A 6 26.14 -60.53 27.50
CA SER A 6 25.84 -59.61 26.39
C SER A 6 24.35 -59.25 26.24
N ASN A 7 23.44 -60.05 26.83
CA ASN A 7 21.99 -59.81 26.82
C ASN A 7 21.49 -59.00 28.03
N ARG A 8 22.38 -58.58 28.93
CA ARG A 8 22.03 -57.72 30.07
C ARG A 8 21.95 -56.25 29.62
N LYS A 9 20.85 -55.85 28.97
CA LYS A 9 20.51 -54.42 28.85
C LYS A 9 20.03 -53.93 30.22
N ALA A 10 20.86 -53.15 30.91
CA ALA A 10 20.40 -52.42 32.09
C ALA A 10 19.22 -51.53 31.68
N LYS A 11 18.08 -51.60 32.39
CA LYS A 11 17.03 -50.59 32.29
C LYS A 11 17.61 -49.28 32.84
N VAL A 12 18.25 -48.51 31.97
CA VAL A 12 18.64 -47.13 32.29
C VAL A 12 17.34 -46.34 32.36
N ILE A 13 16.88 -46.04 33.58
CA ILE A 13 15.85 -45.03 33.79
C ILE A 13 16.54 -43.70 33.53
N PRO A 14 16.19 -42.93 32.48
CA PRO A 14 16.80 -41.63 32.26
C PRO A 14 16.48 -40.72 33.45
N PHE A 15 17.50 -40.33 34.21
CA PHE A 15 17.36 -39.32 35.26
C PHE A 15 17.06 -37.98 34.58
N ILE A 16 15.79 -37.57 34.59
CA ILE A 16 15.39 -36.24 34.15
C ILE A 16 15.80 -35.25 35.24
N ASP A 17 16.72 -34.35 34.92
CA ASP A 17 17.14 -33.23 35.77
C ASP A 17 15.93 -32.38 36.20
N ARG A 18 15.95 -31.87 37.44
CA ARG A 18 14.98 -30.92 37.98
C ARG A 18 14.74 -29.75 37.03
N ILE A 19 15.80 -29.22 36.41
CA ILE A 19 15.67 -28.12 35.44
C ILE A 19 14.79 -28.54 34.26
N GLU A 20 15.02 -29.72 33.69
CA GLU A 20 14.22 -30.21 32.57
C GLU A 20 12.74 -30.43 32.95
N ARG A 21 12.49 -30.93 34.17
CA ARG A 21 11.13 -31.05 34.70
C ARG A 21 10.46 -29.68 34.79
N ASP A 22 11.14 -28.67 35.32
CA ASP A 22 10.63 -27.31 35.44
C ASP A 22 10.33 -26.68 34.08
N ARG A 23 11.18 -26.89 33.07
CA ARG A 23 10.94 -26.43 31.69
C ARG A 23 9.72 -27.10 31.05
N LYS A 24 9.54 -28.42 31.23
CA LYS A 24 8.34 -29.14 30.77
C LYS A 24 7.07 -28.65 31.50
N VAL A 25 7.17 -28.28 32.78
CA VAL A 25 6.06 -27.67 33.54
C VAL A 25 5.73 -26.26 33.00
N ASN A 26 6.75 -25.47 32.65
CA ASN A 26 6.55 -24.16 32.02
C ASN A 26 5.82 -24.28 30.68
N LEU A 27 6.22 -25.24 29.85
CA LEU A 27 5.52 -25.53 28.59
C LEU A 27 4.05 -25.89 28.84
N LYS A 28 3.78 -26.83 29.74
CA LYS A 28 2.39 -27.19 30.11
C LYS A 28 1.59 -25.99 30.61
N THR A 29 2.22 -25.10 31.38
CA THR A 29 1.59 -23.87 31.87
C THR A 29 1.29 -22.89 30.74
N LEU A 30 2.20 -22.74 29.78
CA LEU A 30 2.02 -21.92 28.59
C LEU A 30 0.86 -22.42 27.73
N VAL A 31 0.81 -23.73 27.47
CA VAL A 31 -0.27 -24.40 26.74
C VAL A 31 -1.61 -24.20 27.46
N ARG A 32 -1.64 -24.37 28.79
CA ARG A 32 -2.85 -24.12 29.59
C ARG A 32 -3.33 -22.68 29.45
N LYS A 33 -2.43 -21.70 29.54
CA LYS A 33 -2.78 -20.28 29.35
C LYS A 33 -3.33 -20.01 27.95
N ALA A 34 -2.73 -20.60 26.90
CA ALA A 34 -3.21 -20.44 25.54
C ALA A 34 -4.61 -21.07 25.34
N LYS A 35 -4.88 -22.25 25.92
CA LYS A 35 -6.19 -22.92 25.86
C LYS A 35 -7.31 -22.13 26.55
N LEU A 36 -6.99 -21.25 27.51
CA LEU A 36 -7.97 -20.37 28.16
C LEU A 36 -8.40 -19.20 27.27
N MET A 37 -7.65 -18.88 26.22
CA MET A 37 -7.95 -17.75 25.34
C MET A 37 -9.10 -18.11 24.39
N LYS A 38 -10.25 -17.43 24.56
CA LYS A 38 -11.39 -17.55 23.63
C LYS A 38 -11.21 -16.56 22.49
N LEU A 39 -10.78 -17.04 21.33
CA LEU A 39 -10.59 -16.23 20.13
C LEU A 39 -11.71 -16.47 19.12
N GLU A 40 -12.27 -15.38 18.59
CA GLU A 40 -13.29 -15.43 17.53
C GLU A 40 -12.76 -16.22 16.32
N GLY A 41 -13.50 -17.26 15.89
CA GLY A 41 -13.16 -18.13 14.75
C GLY A 41 -12.38 -19.40 15.09
N PHE A 42 -11.97 -19.56 16.35
CA PHE A 42 -11.26 -20.75 16.83
C PHE A 42 -12.17 -21.75 17.58
N GLU A 43 -13.49 -21.51 17.62
CA GLU A 43 -14.44 -22.27 18.45
C GLU A 43 -14.58 -23.74 18.02
N ALA A 44 -14.40 -24.02 16.73
CA ALA A 44 -14.53 -25.35 16.15
C ALA A 44 -13.19 -26.10 16.01
N ILE A 45 -12.11 -25.58 16.61
CA ILE A 45 -10.76 -26.17 16.45
C ILE A 45 -10.49 -27.18 17.56
N THR A 46 -10.09 -28.39 17.15
CA THR A 46 -9.55 -29.39 18.07
C THR A 46 -8.05 -29.14 18.26
N TRP A 47 -7.62 -28.95 19.51
CA TRP A 47 -6.23 -28.58 19.80
C TRP A 47 -5.21 -29.62 19.29
N GLY A 48 -5.56 -30.90 19.32
CA GLY A 48 -4.68 -31.99 18.88
C GLY A 48 -4.39 -32.01 17.38
N ASP A 49 -5.24 -31.39 16.55
CA ASP A 49 -5.12 -31.49 15.09
C ASP A 49 -3.86 -30.80 14.55
N ASP A 50 -3.23 -31.40 13.55
CA ASP A 50 -2.05 -30.84 12.86
C ASP A 50 -2.43 -29.65 11.97
N ILE A 51 -3.70 -29.56 11.59
CA ILE A 51 -4.23 -28.52 10.71
C ILE A 51 -5.41 -27.84 11.39
N TRP A 52 -5.28 -26.55 11.64
CA TRP A 52 -6.37 -25.74 12.16
C TRP A 52 -7.08 -25.00 11.02
N GLN A 53 -8.38 -25.21 10.90
CA GLN A 53 -9.24 -24.48 9.97
C GLN A 53 -10.03 -23.40 10.71
N VAL A 54 -9.56 -22.15 10.61
CA VAL A 54 -10.24 -20.99 11.17
C VAL A 54 -11.30 -20.50 10.17
N LYS A 55 -12.59 -20.56 10.54
CA LYS A 55 -13.71 -20.25 9.64
C LYS A 55 -14.30 -18.85 9.84
N ALA A 56 -14.00 -18.18 10.96
CA ALA A 56 -14.50 -16.85 11.27
C ALA A 56 -13.41 -15.97 11.94
N GLY A 57 -13.81 -14.80 12.45
CA GLY A 57 -12.90 -13.93 13.18
C GLY A 57 -11.86 -13.17 12.36
N ARG A 58 -10.98 -12.46 13.07
CA ARG A 58 -10.08 -11.47 12.48
C ARG A 58 -9.03 -12.06 11.53
N LEU A 59 -8.67 -13.34 11.66
CA LEU A 59 -7.78 -14.01 10.70
C LEU A 59 -8.39 -14.18 9.30
N VAL A 60 -9.69 -14.49 9.23
CA VAL A 60 -10.41 -14.61 7.96
C VAL A 60 -10.68 -13.22 7.39
N LYS A 61 -11.04 -12.27 8.26
CA LYS A 61 -11.25 -10.85 7.89
C LYS A 61 -9.94 -10.28 7.30
N LEU A 62 -8.83 -10.32 8.04
CA LEU A 62 -7.44 -10.52 7.61
C LEU A 62 -6.98 -10.17 6.17
N THR A 63 -7.46 -11.00 5.25
CA THR A 63 -6.61 -11.52 4.17
C THR A 63 -6.71 -10.76 2.87
N GLY A 64 -7.67 -9.83 2.73
CA GLY A 64 -7.95 -9.12 1.47
C GLY A 64 -8.34 -10.04 0.30
N LYS A 65 -8.32 -11.35 0.51
CA LYS A 65 -8.77 -12.41 -0.38
C LYS A 65 -10.13 -12.86 0.17
N ASN A 66 -11.08 -13.17 -0.69
CA ASN A 66 -12.40 -13.72 -0.32
C ASN A 66 -12.31 -15.14 0.26
N ALA A 67 -11.36 -15.39 1.17
CA ALA A 67 -11.16 -16.66 1.83
C ALA A 67 -12.34 -16.94 2.75
N LYS A 68 -13.00 -18.09 2.55
CA LYS A 68 -14.06 -18.59 3.43
C LYS A 68 -13.49 -19.20 4.72
N SER A 69 -12.22 -19.59 4.70
CA SER A 69 -11.48 -20.12 5.84
C SER A 69 -9.97 -19.85 5.69
N VAL A 70 -9.25 -19.90 6.79
CA VAL A 70 -7.78 -19.86 6.83
C VAL A 70 -7.28 -21.17 7.42
N SER A 71 -6.46 -21.90 6.64
CA SER A 71 -5.72 -23.05 7.14
C SER A 71 -4.38 -22.62 7.75
N LEU A 72 -4.09 -23.16 8.93
CA LEU A 72 -2.80 -23.09 9.62
C LEU A 72 -2.30 -24.52 9.78
N HIS A 73 -1.13 -24.81 9.21
CA HIS A 73 -0.53 -26.14 9.22
C HIS A 73 0.64 -26.14 10.22
N PHE A 74 0.58 -26.99 11.24
CA PHE A 74 1.63 -27.17 12.25
C PHE A 74 2.55 -28.34 11.87
N SER A 75 3.14 -28.21 10.68
CA SER A 75 4.04 -29.18 10.07
C SER A 75 5.32 -28.49 9.59
N LEU A 76 6.30 -29.27 9.17
CA LEU A 76 7.46 -28.73 8.47
C LEU A 76 7.03 -27.98 7.19
N PRO A 77 7.76 -26.93 6.79
CA PRO A 77 7.52 -26.25 5.52
C PRO A 77 7.65 -27.22 4.33
N PRO A 78 6.94 -27.00 3.20
CA PRO A 78 7.01 -27.88 2.03
C PRO A 78 8.42 -28.13 1.50
N LYS A 79 9.32 -27.15 1.65
CA LYS A 79 10.73 -27.24 1.27
C LYS A 79 11.57 -28.18 2.15
N LEU A 80 11.01 -28.68 3.24
CA LEU A 80 11.65 -29.58 4.21
C LEU A 80 10.93 -30.94 4.34
N GLY A 81 9.98 -31.27 3.46
CA GLY A 81 9.31 -32.58 3.43
C GLY A 81 7.87 -32.61 3.96
N SER A 82 7.39 -31.53 4.59
CA SER A 82 6.02 -31.43 5.16
C SER A 82 5.68 -32.40 6.30
N ASP A 83 6.66 -33.05 6.90
CA ASP A 83 6.44 -33.96 8.03
C ASP A 83 5.80 -33.25 9.23
N ALA A 84 5.09 -33.99 10.07
CA ALA A 84 4.50 -33.47 11.31
C ALA A 84 5.60 -33.00 12.28
N LEU A 85 5.31 -31.94 13.05
CA LEU A 85 6.19 -31.51 14.13
C LEU A 85 6.10 -32.48 15.30
N ASP A 86 7.23 -32.74 15.96
CA ASP A 86 7.25 -33.46 17.24
C ASP A 86 6.31 -32.81 18.27
N SER A 87 5.77 -33.61 19.21
CA SER A 87 4.71 -33.19 20.14
C SER A 87 4.99 -31.90 20.90
N ASP A 88 6.20 -31.75 21.46
CA ASP A 88 6.55 -30.56 22.24
C ASP A 88 6.67 -29.31 21.36
N TRP A 89 7.19 -29.46 20.14
CA TRP A 89 7.34 -28.38 19.17
C TRP A 89 5.97 -27.93 18.65
N GLN A 90 5.07 -28.88 18.41
CA GLN A 90 3.71 -28.60 17.99
C GLN A 90 2.94 -27.84 19.07
N GLU A 91 3.03 -28.28 20.32
CA GLU A 91 2.38 -27.63 21.47
C GLU A 91 2.88 -26.20 21.69
N VAL A 92 4.19 -25.96 21.61
CA VAL A 92 4.76 -24.60 21.67
C VAL A 92 4.25 -23.75 20.52
N ALA A 93 4.29 -24.26 19.29
CA ALA A 93 3.88 -23.51 18.11
C ALA A 93 2.42 -23.07 18.21
N LYS A 94 1.53 -23.99 18.61
CA LYS A 94 0.11 -23.75 18.86
C LYS A 94 -0.10 -22.70 19.96
N ALA A 95 0.56 -22.88 21.11
CA ALA A 95 0.42 -21.97 22.26
C ALA A 95 0.91 -20.56 21.95
N LEU A 96 2.11 -20.42 21.37
CA LEU A 96 2.67 -19.13 21.02
C LEU A 96 1.85 -18.42 19.93
N LEU A 97 1.34 -19.15 18.94
CA LEU A 97 0.48 -18.56 17.91
C LEU A 97 -0.77 -17.91 18.52
N ILE A 98 -1.46 -18.60 19.42
CA ILE A 98 -2.67 -18.11 20.09
C ILE A 98 -2.36 -16.85 20.91
N LEU A 99 -1.30 -16.89 21.72
CA LEU A 99 -0.90 -15.76 22.58
C LEU A 99 -0.44 -14.55 21.75
N ARG A 100 0.31 -14.80 20.69
CA ARG A 100 0.79 -13.78 19.74
C ARG A 100 -0.38 -13.13 18.99
N PHE A 101 -1.34 -13.94 18.56
CA PHE A 101 -2.53 -13.45 17.89
C PHE A 101 -3.41 -12.63 18.84
N HIS A 102 -3.62 -13.08 20.08
CA HIS A 102 -4.36 -12.30 21.08
C HIS A 102 -3.73 -10.92 21.30
N ARG A 103 -2.39 -10.83 21.42
CA ARG A 103 -1.74 -9.56 21.77
C ARG A 103 -1.82 -8.50 20.67
N LYS A 104 -1.66 -8.90 19.40
CA LYS A 104 -1.48 -7.92 18.30
C LYS A 104 -2.33 -8.19 17.05
N ASN A 105 -3.24 -9.18 17.07
CA ASN A 105 -4.16 -9.49 15.98
C ASN A 105 -3.50 -9.56 14.58
N GLN A 106 -2.29 -10.14 14.51
CA GLN A 106 -1.50 -10.13 13.28
C GLN A 106 -2.17 -10.96 12.17
N ALA A 107 -1.99 -10.53 10.92
CA ALA A 107 -2.59 -11.15 9.74
C ALA A 107 -2.11 -12.59 9.49
N SER A 108 -2.90 -13.37 8.75
CA SER A 108 -2.61 -14.79 8.49
C SER A 108 -1.26 -15.07 7.82
N PRO A 109 -0.73 -14.28 6.86
CA PRO A 109 0.60 -14.53 6.31
C PRO A 109 1.70 -14.41 7.36
N ASN A 110 1.55 -13.48 8.30
CA ASN A 110 2.51 -13.28 9.39
C ASN A 110 2.47 -14.46 10.38
N GLN A 111 1.28 -15.00 10.67
CA GLN A 111 1.18 -16.23 11.49
C GLN A 111 1.80 -17.44 10.78
N ARG A 112 1.55 -17.61 9.47
CA ARG A 112 2.15 -18.70 8.68
C ARG A 112 3.68 -18.60 8.62
N ASN A 113 4.23 -17.40 8.45
CA ASN A 113 5.68 -17.21 8.47
C ASN A 113 6.29 -17.51 9.84
N PHE A 114 5.58 -17.20 10.93
CA PHE A 114 6.01 -17.58 12.28
C PHE A 114 6.04 -19.11 12.47
N ILE A 115 4.99 -19.83 12.06
CA ILE A 115 4.99 -21.31 12.08
C ILE A 115 6.11 -21.88 11.19
N THR A 116 6.29 -21.30 10.00
CA THR A 116 7.34 -21.70 9.05
C THR A 116 8.72 -21.58 9.70
N ALA A 117 9.00 -20.48 10.41
CA ALA A 117 10.25 -20.29 11.13
C ALA A 117 10.44 -21.36 12.22
N ILE A 118 9.41 -21.69 13.00
CA ILE A 118 9.46 -22.78 13.98
C ILE A 118 9.79 -24.11 13.32
N GLY A 119 9.21 -24.40 12.15
CA GLY A 119 9.51 -25.62 11.41
C GLY A 119 10.98 -25.71 10.96
N TYR A 120 11.60 -24.60 10.56
CA TYR A 120 13.05 -24.56 10.25
C TYR A 120 13.92 -24.78 11.49
N ILE A 121 13.51 -24.24 12.64
CA ILE A 121 14.20 -24.42 13.92
C ILE A 121 14.09 -25.88 14.35
N HIS A 122 12.89 -26.46 14.31
CA HIS A 122 12.65 -27.86 14.64
C HIS A 122 13.49 -28.78 13.76
N TYR A 123 13.45 -28.61 12.44
CA TYR A 123 14.27 -29.41 11.53
C TYR A 123 15.77 -29.35 11.85
N SER A 124 16.29 -28.14 12.10
CA SER A 124 17.70 -27.93 12.43
C SER A 124 18.06 -28.53 13.78
N ALA A 125 17.17 -28.43 14.78
CA ALA A 125 17.35 -29.03 16.09
C ALA A 125 17.34 -30.56 16.02
N SER A 126 16.40 -31.16 15.28
CA SER A 126 16.31 -32.62 15.08
C SER A 126 17.55 -33.17 14.38
N LYS A 127 18.14 -32.43 13.43
CA LYS A 127 19.42 -32.82 12.80
C LYS A 127 20.60 -32.84 13.76
N LEU A 128 20.55 -32.04 14.82
CA LEU A 128 21.54 -32.03 15.91
C LEU A 128 21.16 -32.99 17.06
N GLY A 129 20.06 -33.74 16.94
CA GLY A 129 19.55 -34.60 18.02
C GLY A 129 19.02 -33.82 19.23
N LEU A 130 18.66 -32.55 19.06
CA LEU A 130 18.22 -31.67 20.14
C LEU A 130 16.69 -31.65 20.26
N VAL A 131 16.20 -31.72 21.49
CA VAL A 131 14.80 -31.46 21.85
C VAL A 131 14.61 -29.98 22.18
N LEU A 132 13.36 -29.50 22.24
CA LEU A 132 13.04 -28.10 22.55
C LEU A 132 13.76 -27.56 23.81
N VAL A 133 13.78 -28.36 24.88
CA VAL A 133 14.37 -27.96 26.17
C VAL A 133 15.90 -27.77 26.05
N SER A 134 16.55 -28.50 25.15
CA SER A 134 17.99 -28.44 24.89
C SER A 134 18.33 -27.60 23.66
N LEU A 135 17.43 -26.72 23.21
CA LEU A 135 17.67 -25.86 22.04
C LEU A 135 18.87 -24.94 22.29
N THR A 136 19.75 -24.82 21.29
CA THR A 136 20.97 -24.00 21.32
C THR A 136 20.95 -22.92 20.23
N PRO A 137 21.76 -21.84 20.37
CA PRO A 137 21.94 -20.85 19.30
C PRO A 137 22.43 -21.44 17.98
N GLU A 138 23.20 -22.53 18.01
CA GLU A 138 23.68 -23.23 16.81
C GLU A 138 22.52 -23.77 15.95
N ALA A 139 21.49 -24.36 16.58
CA ALA A 139 20.30 -24.81 15.86
C ALA A 139 19.56 -23.65 15.18
N LEU A 140 19.56 -22.46 15.81
CA LEU A 140 18.96 -21.24 15.26
C LEU A 140 19.78 -20.69 14.08
N ASP A 141 21.11 -20.74 14.15
CA ASP A 141 22.01 -20.34 13.05
C ASP A 141 21.89 -21.27 11.84
N ASN A 142 21.78 -22.58 12.09
CA ASN A 142 21.53 -23.57 11.04
C ASN A 142 20.17 -23.33 10.38
N ALA A 143 19.13 -23.04 11.17
CA ALA A 143 17.80 -22.67 10.65
C ALA A 143 17.85 -21.40 9.79
N CYS A 144 18.51 -20.34 10.28
CA CYS A 144 18.65 -19.09 9.53
C CYS A 144 19.45 -19.26 8.22
N SER A 145 20.47 -20.13 8.24
CA SER A 145 21.28 -20.45 7.06
C SER A 145 20.49 -21.27 6.03
N LEU A 146 19.65 -22.21 6.46
CA LEU A 146 18.72 -22.93 5.57
C LEU A 146 17.65 -22.01 4.98
N ILE A 147 17.12 -21.08 5.79
CA ILE A 147 16.15 -20.07 5.33
C ILE A 147 16.74 -19.22 4.21
N LEU A 148 18.01 -18.79 4.33
CA LEU A 148 18.70 -18.03 3.28
C LEU A 148 18.86 -18.81 1.97
N LYS A 149 19.12 -20.12 2.05
CA LYS A 149 19.22 -20.97 0.85
C LYS A 149 17.87 -21.15 0.17
N HIS A 150 16.79 -21.21 0.94
CA HIS A 150 15.47 -21.53 0.43
C HIS A 150 14.66 -20.32 -0.05
N TYR A 151 14.90 -19.12 0.48
CA TYR A 151 14.05 -17.94 0.22
C TYR A 151 14.86 -16.75 -0.31
N SER A 152 14.18 -15.87 -1.06
CA SER A 152 14.75 -14.58 -1.46
C SER A 152 15.18 -13.76 -0.24
N GLN A 153 16.17 -12.87 -0.40
CA GLN A 153 16.73 -12.06 0.70
C GLN A 153 15.65 -11.36 1.54
N SER A 154 14.62 -10.78 0.89
CA SER A 154 13.51 -10.09 1.57
C SER A 154 12.64 -11.04 2.40
N SER A 155 12.36 -12.23 1.88
CA SER A 155 11.57 -13.26 2.59
C SER A 155 12.38 -13.87 3.73
N ALA A 156 13.66 -14.17 3.49
CA ALA A 156 14.59 -14.69 4.49
C ALA A 156 14.77 -13.71 5.65
N TYR A 157 14.95 -12.42 5.36
CA TYR A 157 15.06 -11.36 6.38
C TYR A 157 13.83 -11.32 7.30
N ASN A 158 12.62 -11.48 6.77
CA ASN A 158 11.41 -11.55 7.59
C ASN A 158 11.32 -12.84 8.41
N LEU A 159 11.72 -13.98 7.84
CA LEU A 159 11.77 -15.25 8.58
C LEU A 159 12.81 -15.24 9.69
N HIS A 160 13.98 -14.62 9.50
CA HIS A 160 14.99 -14.43 10.55
C HIS A 160 14.44 -13.63 11.73
N LYS A 161 13.59 -12.61 11.49
CA LYS A 161 12.89 -11.91 12.58
C LYS A 161 12.00 -12.83 13.38
N HIS A 162 11.32 -13.77 12.72
CA HIS A 162 10.48 -14.76 13.41
C HIS A 162 11.31 -15.79 14.19
N VAL A 163 12.49 -16.16 13.71
CA VAL A 163 13.43 -17.01 14.47
C VAL A 163 13.87 -16.30 15.75
N ALA A 164 14.25 -15.03 15.67
CA ALA A 164 14.58 -14.22 16.85
C ALA A 164 13.37 -14.01 17.78
N GLU A 165 12.18 -13.78 17.22
CA GLU A 165 10.92 -13.67 17.98
C GLU A 165 10.62 -14.96 18.75
N PHE A 166 10.80 -16.13 18.12
CA PHE A 166 10.64 -17.43 18.77
C PHE A 166 11.64 -17.63 19.92
N ALA A 167 12.92 -17.34 19.69
CA ALA A 167 13.95 -17.43 20.72
C ALA A 167 13.63 -16.53 21.93
N ALA A 168 13.18 -15.29 21.68
CA ALA A 168 12.76 -14.39 22.75
C ALA A 168 11.53 -14.92 23.52
N HIS A 169 10.61 -15.62 22.85
CA HIS A 169 9.51 -16.30 23.53
C HIS A 169 9.96 -17.49 24.37
N CYS A 170 10.96 -18.25 23.91
CA CYS A 170 11.57 -19.32 24.70
C CYS A 170 12.24 -18.77 25.96
N ASP A 171 12.96 -17.65 25.85
CA ASP A 171 13.59 -16.97 26.99
C ASP A 171 12.55 -16.45 27.99
N ALA A 172 11.55 -15.70 27.51
CA ALA A 172 10.55 -15.07 28.35
C ALA A 172 9.66 -16.07 29.11
N ASN A 173 9.45 -17.27 28.55
CA ASN A 173 8.66 -18.33 29.19
C ASN A 173 9.54 -19.40 29.84
N GLY A 174 10.87 -19.23 29.80
CA GLY A 174 11.83 -20.18 30.32
C GLY A 174 11.58 -21.60 29.82
N LEU A 175 11.56 -21.78 28.49
CA LEU A 175 11.31 -23.08 27.83
C LEU A 175 12.60 -23.87 27.56
N CYS A 176 13.73 -23.18 27.42
CA CYS A 176 15.04 -23.78 27.14
C CYS A 176 15.94 -23.76 28.37
N ARG A 177 16.94 -24.65 28.41
CA ARG A 177 17.96 -24.69 29.47
C ARG A 177 18.87 -23.48 29.46
N VAL A 178 19.18 -22.98 28.25
CA VAL A 178 20.05 -21.83 28.03
C VAL A 178 19.22 -20.59 27.70
N LEU A 179 19.76 -19.42 28.05
CA LEU A 179 19.24 -18.13 27.62
C LEU A 179 19.74 -17.86 26.20
N LEU A 180 18.83 -17.70 25.24
CA LEU A 180 19.16 -17.62 23.82
C LEU A 180 19.59 -16.21 23.40
N GLN A 181 18.87 -15.16 23.84
CA GLN A 181 19.09 -13.75 23.45
C GLN A 181 19.49 -13.58 21.98
N TYR A 182 18.77 -14.29 21.11
CA TYR A 182 19.29 -14.61 19.79
C TYR A 182 19.14 -13.46 18.79
N LYS A 183 20.24 -13.17 18.09
CA LYS A 183 20.27 -12.30 16.91
C LYS A 183 21.18 -12.91 15.86
N TYR A 184 20.63 -13.18 14.68
CA TYR A 184 21.40 -13.77 13.59
C TYR A 184 22.47 -12.79 13.06
N SER A 185 23.73 -13.22 13.08
CA SER A 185 24.88 -12.39 12.73
C SER A 185 24.93 -11.99 11.25
N LYS A 186 24.51 -12.89 10.34
CA LYS A 186 24.46 -12.63 8.89
C LYS A 186 23.15 -11.99 8.44
N MET A 187 22.35 -11.46 9.36
CA MET A 187 21.09 -10.80 9.03
C MET A 187 21.36 -9.44 8.38
N VAL A 188 21.37 -9.41 7.05
CA VAL A 188 21.51 -8.16 6.28
C VAL A 188 20.12 -7.65 5.90
N ARG A 189 19.90 -6.35 6.09
CA ARG A 189 18.68 -5.69 5.64
C ARG A 189 18.71 -5.63 4.10
N PRO A 190 17.68 -6.09 3.38
CA PRO A 190 17.68 -6.02 1.92
C PRO A 190 17.79 -4.58 1.44
N VAL A 191 18.64 -4.34 0.44
CA VAL A 191 18.97 -3.01 -0.14
C VAL A 191 17.69 -2.22 -0.49
N ASN A 192 16.67 -2.90 -1.03
CA ASN A 192 15.42 -2.29 -1.46
C ASN A 192 14.45 -1.85 -0.32
N THR A 193 14.79 -2.00 0.96
CA THR A 193 13.83 -1.81 2.08
C THR A 193 14.11 -0.60 2.98
N GLY A 194 15.19 0.15 2.71
CA GLY A 194 15.47 1.44 3.35
C GLY A 194 15.42 2.56 2.30
N GLY A 195 14.91 3.74 2.67
CA GLY A 195 15.22 4.95 1.90
C GLY A 195 16.74 5.15 1.84
N LEU A 196 17.24 5.86 0.82
CA LEU A 196 18.65 5.99 0.46
C LEU A 196 19.57 6.69 1.49
N ASN A 197 19.14 6.84 2.75
CA ASN A 197 19.81 7.60 3.83
C ASN A 197 21.23 7.11 4.23
N HIS A 198 21.83 6.15 3.51
CA HIS A 198 23.14 5.58 3.82
C HIS A 198 24.14 5.62 2.65
N LYS A 199 23.79 6.16 1.46
CA LYS A 199 24.79 6.33 0.39
C LYS A 199 25.71 7.52 0.70
N ARG A 200 27.02 7.35 0.51
CA ARG A 200 28.00 8.43 0.63
C ARG A 200 27.81 9.40 -0.53
N LEU A 201 27.96 10.70 -0.26
CA LEU A 201 27.71 11.77 -1.22
C LEU A 201 28.68 11.75 -2.43
N ASP A 202 29.82 11.08 -2.30
CA ASP A 202 30.86 10.93 -3.33
C ASP A 202 30.67 9.70 -4.23
N ASP A 203 29.61 8.91 -4.01
CA ASP A 203 29.34 7.70 -4.79
C ASP A 203 28.68 8.08 -6.13
N PRO A 204 29.26 7.72 -7.29
CA PRO A 204 28.68 8.00 -8.62
C PRO A 204 27.24 7.50 -8.77
N GLU A 205 26.86 6.44 -8.04
CA GLU A 205 25.50 5.90 -8.04
C GLU A 205 24.46 6.78 -7.31
N VAL A 206 24.86 7.92 -6.75
CA VAL A 206 23.95 8.89 -6.09
C VAL A 206 23.16 9.70 -7.12
N LEU A 207 23.73 9.94 -8.31
CA LEU A 207 23.09 10.71 -9.37
C LEU A 207 22.01 9.91 -10.10
N GLU A 208 22.18 8.58 -10.22
CA GLU A 208 21.21 7.72 -10.86
C GLU A 208 20.09 7.30 -9.88
N THR A 209 18.89 7.84 -10.09
CA THR A 209 17.67 7.38 -9.38
C THR A 209 17.11 6.13 -10.06
N LYS A 210 17.96 5.13 -10.29
CA LYS A 210 17.51 3.83 -10.81
C LYS A 210 17.06 2.99 -9.62
N SER A 211 15.80 3.12 -9.25
CA SER A 211 15.14 2.14 -8.39
C SER A 211 14.16 1.32 -9.22
N GLU A 212 14.22 0.00 -9.07
CA GLU A 212 13.24 -0.97 -9.62
C GLU A 212 11.79 -0.66 -9.20
N LYS A 213 11.59 0.23 -8.22
CA LYS A 213 10.29 0.62 -7.69
C LYS A 213 9.69 1.86 -8.34
N LEU A 214 10.42 2.52 -9.24
CA LEU A 214 9.95 3.68 -9.99
C LEU A 214 9.35 3.25 -11.31
N VAL A 215 8.28 3.91 -11.72
CA VAL A 215 7.63 3.71 -13.01
C VAL A 215 8.34 4.59 -14.03
N ALA A 216 8.80 4.00 -15.13
CA ALA A 216 9.48 4.72 -16.19
C ALA A 216 8.54 5.76 -16.86
N PRO A 217 9.05 6.93 -17.31
CA PRO A 217 8.23 7.94 -18.00
C PRO A 217 7.48 7.41 -19.23
N ALA A 218 8.08 6.48 -19.98
CA ALA A 218 7.44 5.82 -21.12
C ALA A 218 6.13 5.10 -20.73
N VAL A 219 6.06 4.52 -19.53
CA VAL A 219 4.84 3.87 -19.03
C VAL A 219 3.74 4.89 -18.79
N PHE A 220 4.05 6.08 -18.24
CA PHE A 220 3.04 7.14 -18.07
C PHE A 220 2.48 7.60 -19.41
N ARG A 221 3.34 7.75 -20.44
CA ARG A 221 2.92 8.09 -21.80
C ARG A 221 1.96 7.04 -22.36
N VAL A 222 2.31 5.76 -22.25
CA VAL A 222 1.44 4.66 -22.70
C VAL A 222 0.11 4.66 -21.95
N ILE A 223 0.08 4.92 -20.65
CA ILE A 223 -1.18 5.03 -19.89
C ILE A 223 -2.05 6.16 -20.44
N GLY A 224 -1.46 7.31 -20.77
CA GLY A 224 -2.16 8.42 -21.40
C GLY A 224 -2.72 8.05 -22.78
N GLU A 225 -1.90 7.40 -23.62
CA GLU A 225 -2.33 6.94 -24.96
C GLU A 225 -3.45 5.90 -24.87
N LEU A 226 -3.37 4.95 -23.94
CA LEU A 226 -4.44 3.99 -23.67
C LEU A 226 -5.72 4.68 -23.19
N TYR A 227 -5.61 5.70 -22.33
CA TYR A 227 -6.75 6.49 -21.88
C TYR A 227 -7.42 7.27 -23.02
N LEU A 228 -6.68 7.70 -24.03
CA LEU A 228 -7.23 8.43 -25.18
C LEU A 228 -7.78 7.50 -26.27
N ASN A 229 -7.06 6.42 -26.58
CA ASN A 229 -7.31 5.61 -27.78
C ASN A 229 -8.23 4.41 -27.55
N VAL A 230 -8.28 3.87 -26.32
CA VAL A 230 -9.13 2.71 -26.02
C VAL A 230 -10.58 3.13 -25.84
N SER A 231 -11.47 2.57 -26.67
CA SER A 231 -12.92 2.83 -26.62
C SER A 231 -13.52 2.64 -25.22
N LYS A 232 -14.53 3.47 -24.90
CA LYS A 232 -15.24 3.45 -23.62
C LYS A 232 -15.94 2.11 -23.33
N ASP A 233 -16.37 1.40 -24.38
CA ASP A 233 -17.03 0.09 -24.29
C ASP A 233 -16.05 -1.09 -24.18
N HIS A 234 -14.75 -0.82 -24.24
CA HIS A 234 -13.75 -1.88 -24.23
C HIS A 234 -13.71 -2.60 -22.88
N LYS A 235 -13.57 -3.93 -22.90
CA LYS A 235 -13.57 -4.79 -21.69
C LYS A 235 -12.55 -4.39 -20.61
N TYR A 236 -11.46 -3.73 -21.01
CA TYR A 236 -10.39 -3.30 -20.11
C TYR A 236 -10.43 -1.80 -19.75
N ARG A 237 -11.37 -1.02 -20.32
CA ARG A 237 -11.50 0.43 -20.08
C ARG A 237 -11.59 0.73 -18.58
N PHE A 238 -12.43 -0.01 -17.87
CA PHE A 238 -12.57 0.09 -16.41
C PHE A 238 -11.24 0.07 -15.65
N TYR A 239 -10.27 -0.77 -16.07
CA TYR A 239 -8.97 -0.86 -15.41
C TYR A 239 -8.00 0.23 -15.86
N ILE A 240 -8.10 0.70 -17.11
CA ILE A 240 -7.34 1.85 -17.62
C ILE A 240 -7.72 3.11 -16.82
N LEU A 241 -8.99 3.31 -16.51
CA LEU A 241 -9.45 4.43 -15.66
C LEU A 241 -8.85 4.35 -14.24
N ILE A 242 -8.78 3.16 -13.64
CA ILE A 242 -8.08 2.95 -12.34
C ILE A 242 -6.59 3.29 -12.47
N LEU A 243 -5.94 2.81 -13.54
CA LEU A 243 -4.51 3.03 -13.79
C LEU A 243 -4.20 4.52 -13.96
N THR A 244 -5.09 5.25 -14.64
CA THR A 244 -5.03 6.71 -14.83
C THR A 244 -5.11 7.45 -13.50
N LEU A 245 -6.06 7.08 -12.63
CA LEU A 245 -6.13 7.66 -11.28
C LEU A 245 -4.90 7.35 -10.43
N LEU A 246 -4.35 6.14 -10.52
CA LEU A 246 -3.11 5.77 -9.82
C LEU A 246 -1.93 6.62 -10.29
N ALA A 247 -1.81 6.85 -11.60
CA ALA A 247 -0.79 7.71 -12.19
C ALA A 247 -0.93 9.17 -11.73
N CYS A 248 -2.15 9.72 -11.72
CA CYS A 248 -2.39 11.12 -11.35
C CYS A 248 -2.24 11.40 -9.85
N THR A 249 -2.60 10.44 -8.99
CA THR A 249 -2.77 10.71 -7.54
C THR A 249 -1.76 10.00 -6.63
N GLY A 250 -1.05 8.99 -7.15
CA GLY A 250 -0.14 8.15 -6.37
C GLY A 250 -0.80 7.45 -5.17
N ARG A 251 -2.13 7.30 -5.17
CA ARG A 251 -2.87 6.61 -4.11
C ARG A 251 -2.59 5.11 -4.11
N ARG A 252 -2.88 4.45 -2.99
CA ARG A 252 -2.92 2.98 -2.97
C ARG A 252 -4.09 2.50 -3.83
N PHE A 253 -3.94 1.34 -4.46
CA PHE A 253 -5.05 0.71 -5.18
C PHE A 253 -6.31 0.60 -4.31
N SER A 254 -6.18 0.18 -3.06
CA SER A 254 -7.33 0.06 -2.16
C SER A 254 -8.02 1.39 -1.82
N GLU A 255 -7.30 2.51 -1.92
CA GLU A 255 -7.86 3.85 -1.71
C GLU A 255 -8.64 4.28 -2.96
N ILE A 256 -8.15 3.96 -4.16
CA ILE A 256 -8.84 4.23 -5.44
C ILE A 256 -10.05 3.32 -5.64
N SER A 257 -9.89 2.01 -5.45
CA SER A 257 -10.95 1.03 -5.69
C SER A 257 -12.16 1.17 -4.75
N LEU A 258 -11.99 1.89 -3.64
CA LEU A 258 -13.01 2.14 -2.62
C LEU A 258 -13.39 3.63 -2.54
N LEU A 259 -13.11 4.42 -3.59
CA LEU A 259 -13.59 5.79 -3.65
C LEU A 259 -15.12 5.82 -3.55
N PRO A 260 -15.69 6.69 -2.70
CA PRO A 260 -17.13 6.91 -2.69
C PRO A 260 -17.58 7.51 -4.03
N LEU A 261 -18.84 7.29 -4.38
CA LEU A 261 -19.50 7.98 -5.48
C LEU A 261 -19.45 9.50 -5.22
N GLN A 262 -18.81 10.24 -6.12
CA GLN A 262 -18.54 11.66 -5.96
C GLN A 262 -18.21 12.34 -7.30
N GLU A 263 -18.05 13.66 -7.24
CA GLU A 263 -17.48 14.52 -8.27
C GLU A 263 -16.25 15.24 -7.70
N VAL A 264 -15.44 15.84 -8.57
CA VAL A 264 -14.41 16.78 -8.12
C VAL A 264 -15.10 18.01 -7.54
N THR A 265 -14.77 18.34 -6.30
CA THR A 265 -15.32 19.51 -5.58
C THR A 265 -14.25 20.59 -5.47
N LEU A 266 -14.66 21.85 -5.47
CA LEU A 266 -13.80 23.01 -5.21
C LEU A 266 -14.03 23.48 -3.78
N ASP A 267 -12.97 23.85 -3.07
CA ASP A 267 -13.09 24.54 -1.78
C ASP A 267 -13.31 26.05 -1.94
N GLU A 268 -13.35 26.78 -0.82
CA GLU A 268 -13.50 28.24 -0.80
C GLU A 268 -12.37 28.95 -1.57
N ASP A 269 -11.18 28.37 -1.61
CA ASP A 269 -9.99 28.87 -2.31
C ASP A 269 -9.91 28.40 -3.78
N GLN A 270 -10.99 27.85 -4.36
CA GLN A 270 -11.01 27.27 -5.71
C GLN A 270 -10.04 26.09 -5.94
N LYS A 271 -9.60 25.41 -4.87
CA LYS A 271 -8.73 24.23 -4.96
C LYS A 271 -9.56 22.98 -5.15
N ALA A 272 -9.26 22.25 -6.21
CA ALA A 272 -9.94 21.00 -6.54
C ALA A 272 -9.52 19.85 -5.62
N PHE A 273 -10.49 19.11 -5.09
CA PHE A 273 -10.25 17.92 -4.28
C PHE A 273 -11.25 16.80 -4.57
N ILE A 274 -10.84 15.59 -4.22
CA ILE A 274 -11.70 14.41 -4.11
C ILE A 274 -11.62 13.85 -2.69
N GLN A 275 -12.66 13.15 -2.25
CA GLN A 275 -12.74 12.52 -0.94
C GLN A 275 -12.35 11.04 -1.03
N TYR A 276 -11.55 10.59 -0.07
CA TYR A 276 -11.13 9.19 -0.01
C TYR A 276 -11.06 8.67 1.42
N PHE A 277 -11.03 7.35 1.55
CA PHE A 277 -10.85 6.67 2.82
C PHE A 277 -9.38 6.25 2.99
N PRO A 278 -8.60 6.92 3.86
CA PRO A 278 -7.20 6.59 4.11
C PRO A 278 -7.12 5.25 4.84
N ARG A 279 -6.79 4.18 4.12
CA ARG A 279 -6.69 2.85 4.72
C ARG A 279 -5.25 2.39 4.90
N LYS A 280 -4.93 1.98 6.12
CA LYS A 280 -4.02 0.86 6.40
C LYS A 280 -4.42 0.13 7.69
N ALA A 281 -5.71 -0.17 7.84
CA ALA A 281 -6.26 -0.93 8.95
C ALA A 281 -7.02 -2.17 8.44
N SER A 282 -6.63 -3.33 8.96
CA SER A 282 -7.58 -4.09 9.75
C SER A 282 -8.92 -4.46 9.12
N LEU A 283 -9.11 -5.56 8.40
CA LEU A 283 -10.49 -5.96 8.05
C LEU A 283 -11.24 -6.26 9.38
N GLY A 284 -12.22 -5.42 9.73
CA GLY A 284 -12.87 -5.38 11.04
C GLY A 284 -12.89 -3.99 11.72
N ASP A 285 -11.98 -3.08 11.33
CA ASP A 285 -12.14 -1.64 11.60
C ASP A 285 -12.94 -1.04 10.45
N LEU A 286 -14.23 -0.83 10.68
CA LEU A 286 -15.10 -0.13 9.73
C LEU A 286 -14.89 1.39 9.79
N PHE A 287 -14.48 1.90 10.97
CA PHE A 287 -14.23 3.32 11.16
C PHE A 287 -13.03 3.79 10.34
N THR A 288 -13.30 4.58 9.31
CA THR A 288 -12.28 5.16 8.44
C THR A 288 -12.66 6.61 8.18
N PRO A 289 -11.99 7.60 8.79
CA PRO A 289 -12.37 9.00 8.61
C PRO A 289 -12.11 9.42 7.17
N LYS A 290 -13.14 9.94 6.51
CA LYS A 290 -13.07 10.46 5.15
C LYS A 290 -12.19 11.72 5.13
N ARG A 291 -11.26 11.80 4.19
CA ARG A 291 -10.33 12.93 4.02
C ARG A 291 -10.39 13.50 2.61
N ASN A 292 -10.07 14.79 2.49
CA ASN A 292 -9.89 15.46 1.22
C ASN A 292 -8.49 15.16 0.66
N LEU A 293 -8.42 14.84 -0.61
CA LEU A 293 -7.21 14.76 -1.42
C LEU A 293 -7.29 15.89 -2.43
N TYR A 294 -6.53 16.95 -2.16
CA TYR A 294 -6.34 18.03 -3.13
C TYR A 294 -5.59 17.50 -4.35
N LEU A 295 -5.96 17.99 -5.52
CA LEU A 295 -5.44 17.55 -6.81
C LEU A 295 -4.50 18.63 -7.37
N PRO A 296 -3.35 18.27 -7.97
CA PRO A 296 -2.56 19.20 -8.77
C PRO A 296 -3.40 19.73 -9.93
N SER A 297 -3.27 21.02 -10.25
CA SER A 297 -4.09 21.73 -11.25
C SER A 297 -4.08 21.03 -12.62
N GLU A 298 -2.94 20.48 -13.02
CA GLU A 298 -2.71 19.82 -14.30
C GLU A 298 -3.48 18.51 -14.46
N VAL A 299 -3.86 17.86 -13.36
CA VAL A 299 -4.59 16.58 -13.40
C VAL A 299 -6.08 16.73 -13.10
N VAL A 300 -6.56 17.92 -12.74
CA VAL A 300 -7.96 18.14 -12.33
C VAL A 300 -8.93 17.75 -13.43
N THR A 301 -8.68 18.18 -14.67
CA THR A 301 -9.52 17.87 -15.83
C THR A 301 -9.57 16.37 -16.09
N ILE A 302 -8.40 15.72 -16.11
CA ILE A 302 -8.27 14.27 -16.32
C ILE A 302 -9.03 13.50 -15.24
N VAL A 303 -8.85 13.86 -13.96
CA VAL A 303 -9.51 13.19 -12.84
C VAL A 303 -11.02 13.40 -12.91
N ARG A 304 -11.49 14.60 -13.25
CA ARG A 304 -12.92 14.89 -13.43
C ARG A 304 -13.54 14.02 -14.52
N ASP A 305 -12.95 14.00 -15.71
CA ASP A 305 -13.43 13.21 -16.84
C ASP A 305 -13.44 11.71 -16.53
N VAL A 306 -12.43 11.22 -15.82
CA VAL A 306 -12.36 9.83 -15.37
C VAL A 306 -13.48 9.52 -14.37
N LEU A 307 -13.74 10.40 -13.38
CA LEU A 307 -14.82 10.19 -12.43
C LEU A 307 -16.18 10.14 -13.13
N ASP A 308 -16.44 11.05 -14.07
CA ASP A 308 -17.70 11.10 -14.81
C ASP A 308 -17.89 9.86 -15.70
N GLU A 309 -16.82 9.42 -16.37
CA GLU A 309 -16.86 8.21 -17.19
C GLU A 309 -17.13 6.97 -16.34
N VAL A 310 -16.47 6.81 -15.19
CA VAL A 310 -16.70 5.68 -14.28
C VAL A 310 -18.12 5.71 -13.74
N ARG A 311 -18.66 6.89 -13.40
CA ARG A 311 -20.03 7.03 -12.92
C ARG A 311 -21.05 6.52 -13.93
N ALA A 312 -20.91 6.93 -15.19
CA ALA A 312 -21.76 6.48 -16.29
C ALA A 312 -21.59 4.97 -16.54
N ALA A 313 -20.35 4.49 -16.64
CA ALA A 313 -20.05 3.09 -16.93
C ALA A 313 -20.52 2.11 -15.84
N THR A 314 -20.66 2.58 -14.60
CA THR A 314 -21.07 1.76 -13.45
C THR A 314 -22.53 1.94 -13.04
N ASP A 315 -23.31 2.71 -13.79
CA ASP A 315 -24.69 3.06 -13.43
C ASP A 315 -25.62 1.85 -13.31
N SER A 316 -25.65 1.00 -14.35
CA SER A 316 -26.46 -0.22 -14.33
C SER A 316 -26.06 -1.18 -13.20
N VAL A 317 -24.76 -1.23 -12.87
CA VAL A 317 -24.22 -2.07 -11.80
C VAL A 317 -24.62 -1.52 -10.43
N ARG A 318 -24.72 -0.20 -10.30
CA ARG A 318 -25.15 0.47 -9.08
C ARG A 318 -26.61 0.18 -8.79
N ILE A 319 -27.44 0.24 -9.83
CA ILE A 319 -28.85 -0.18 -9.77
C ILE A 319 -28.97 -1.64 -9.30
N THR A 320 -28.09 -2.53 -9.75
CA THR A 320 -27.99 -3.91 -9.21
C THR A 320 -27.58 -3.92 -7.73
N ALA A 321 -26.57 -3.15 -7.33
CA ALA A 321 -26.07 -3.09 -5.96
C ALA A 321 -27.12 -2.53 -4.97
N GLU A 322 -27.89 -1.53 -5.38
CA GLU A 322 -29.02 -0.99 -4.63
C GLU A 322 -30.10 -2.05 -4.40
N GLU A 323 -30.46 -2.79 -5.45
CA GLU A 323 -31.44 -3.86 -5.35
C GLU A 323 -30.95 -4.99 -4.45
N MET A 324 -29.67 -5.34 -4.53
CA MET A 324 -29.08 -6.34 -3.65
C MET A 324 -29.18 -5.93 -2.18
N HIS A 325 -28.93 -4.66 -1.89
CA HIS A 325 -29.04 -4.12 -0.54
C HIS A 325 -30.50 -4.07 -0.05
N ARG A 326 -31.43 -3.70 -0.92
CA ARG A 326 -32.87 -3.64 -0.63
C ARG A 326 -33.49 -5.02 -0.38
N SER A 327 -33.22 -5.97 -1.28
CA SER A 327 -33.79 -7.32 -1.24
C SER A 327 -33.06 -8.29 -0.31
N ARG A 328 -31.87 -7.90 0.18
CA ARG A 328 -30.92 -8.77 0.88
C ARG A 328 -30.54 -10.03 0.07
N GLY A 329 -30.46 -9.91 -1.25
CA GLY A 329 -30.22 -11.01 -2.19
C GLY A 329 -29.57 -10.55 -3.50
N PRO A 330 -29.50 -11.41 -4.53
CA PRO A 330 -29.17 -10.99 -5.91
C PRO A 330 -30.31 -10.14 -6.51
N ASP A 331 -30.00 -9.33 -7.53
CA ASP A 331 -31.03 -8.62 -8.29
C ASP A 331 -31.79 -9.58 -9.21
N LEU A 332 -33.04 -9.88 -8.86
CA LEU A 332 -33.91 -10.80 -9.61
C LEU A 332 -34.95 -10.07 -10.48
N ARG A 333 -34.89 -8.73 -10.61
CA ARG A 333 -35.93 -7.95 -11.32
C ARG A 333 -36.06 -8.37 -12.79
N PHE A 334 -34.98 -8.83 -13.41
CA PHE A 334 -34.99 -9.34 -14.79
C PHE A 334 -35.86 -10.60 -14.97
N LEU A 335 -36.13 -11.35 -13.89
CA LEU A 335 -37.02 -12.52 -13.90
C LEU A 335 -38.49 -12.17 -13.71
N ASN A 336 -38.83 -10.94 -13.29
CA ASN A 336 -40.22 -10.56 -12.99
C ASN A 336 -41.12 -10.63 -14.24
N LYS A 337 -40.55 -10.40 -15.43
CA LYS A 337 -41.26 -10.47 -16.71
C LYS A 337 -41.51 -11.91 -17.20
N ILE A 338 -40.95 -12.92 -16.52
CA ILE A 338 -41.08 -14.33 -16.88
C ILE A 338 -42.21 -14.97 -16.07
N PRO A 339 -43.21 -15.58 -16.72
CA PRO A 339 -44.27 -16.33 -16.02
C PRO A 339 -43.70 -17.53 -15.25
N GLU A 340 -44.23 -17.82 -14.06
CA GLU A 340 -43.70 -18.86 -13.16
C GLU A 340 -43.65 -20.26 -13.78
N LYS A 341 -44.64 -20.59 -14.63
CA LYS A 341 -44.74 -21.91 -15.30
C LYS A 341 -44.05 -21.97 -16.66
N ARG A 342 -43.38 -20.90 -17.12
CA ARG A 342 -42.74 -20.88 -18.44
C ARG A 342 -41.52 -21.80 -18.43
N LYS A 343 -41.46 -22.72 -19.40
CA LYS A 343 -40.26 -23.51 -19.70
C LYS A 343 -39.17 -22.59 -20.27
N LEU A 344 -38.01 -22.56 -19.64
CA LEU A 344 -36.85 -21.77 -20.06
C LEU A 344 -35.84 -22.69 -20.73
N TYR A 345 -35.59 -22.43 -22.01
CA TYR A 345 -34.63 -23.20 -22.80
C TYR A 345 -33.34 -22.41 -23.02
N ILE A 346 -32.36 -23.00 -23.69
CA ILE A 346 -31.05 -22.39 -23.94
C ILE A 346 -31.18 -20.97 -24.52
N ASP A 347 -32.03 -20.78 -25.55
CA ASP A 347 -32.24 -19.46 -26.16
C ASP A 347 -32.85 -18.44 -25.18
N ASP A 348 -33.76 -18.88 -24.30
CA ASP A 348 -34.35 -18.00 -23.28
C ASP A 348 -33.32 -17.61 -22.23
N LEU A 349 -32.47 -18.56 -21.79
CA LEU A 349 -31.39 -18.30 -20.83
C LEU A 349 -30.37 -17.30 -21.39
N LEU A 350 -29.97 -17.45 -22.65
CA LEU A 350 -29.06 -16.51 -23.31
C LEU A 350 -29.67 -15.11 -23.44
N LYS A 351 -30.97 -15.01 -23.76
CA LYS A 351 -31.69 -13.72 -23.83
C LYS A 351 -31.73 -12.98 -22.50
N ILE A 352 -31.80 -13.70 -21.39
CA ILE A 352 -31.78 -13.12 -20.05
C ILE A 352 -30.37 -13.04 -19.45
N GLY A 353 -29.32 -13.23 -20.25
CA GLY A 353 -27.93 -13.10 -19.80
C GLY A 353 -27.42 -14.21 -18.88
N VAL A 354 -28.05 -15.39 -18.91
CA VAL A 354 -27.62 -16.60 -18.18
C VAL A 354 -26.95 -17.57 -19.15
N SER A 355 -25.78 -18.09 -18.78
CA SER A 355 -25.01 -19.00 -19.64
C SER A 355 -25.78 -20.29 -19.96
N SER A 356 -25.76 -20.71 -21.22
CA SER A 356 -26.33 -21.98 -21.68
C SER A 356 -25.74 -23.21 -20.96
N ASN A 357 -24.46 -23.12 -20.55
CA ASN A 357 -23.75 -24.17 -19.83
C ASN A 357 -24.38 -24.52 -18.48
N THR A 358 -25.28 -23.68 -17.94
CA THR A 358 -25.96 -23.92 -16.65
C THR A 358 -26.87 -25.15 -16.66
N ILE A 359 -27.45 -25.51 -17.81
CA ILE A 359 -28.36 -26.65 -17.98
C ILE A 359 -27.76 -27.80 -18.82
N CYS A 360 -26.53 -27.63 -19.34
CA CYS A 360 -25.77 -28.68 -20.03
C CYS A 360 -25.32 -29.79 -19.06
N SER A 361 -24.64 -30.82 -19.59
CA SER A 361 -24.21 -32.02 -18.82
C SER A 361 -23.39 -31.69 -17.56
N THR A 362 -22.53 -30.68 -17.62
CA THR A 362 -21.69 -30.23 -16.49
C THR A 362 -22.31 -29.07 -15.69
N GLY A 363 -23.51 -28.63 -16.07
CA GLY A 363 -24.17 -27.43 -15.57
C GLY A 363 -24.64 -27.53 -14.12
N TRP A 364 -24.52 -26.44 -13.37
CA TRP A 364 -24.89 -26.42 -11.95
C TRP A 364 -26.38 -26.70 -11.73
N ILE A 365 -27.27 -26.14 -12.56
CA ILE A 365 -28.73 -26.35 -12.44
C ILE A 365 -29.08 -27.83 -12.67
N ARG A 366 -28.36 -28.49 -13.60
CA ARG A 366 -28.50 -29.93 -13.81
C ARG A 366 -28.03 -30.75 -12.61
N LYS A 367 -26.91 -30.38 -12.00
CA LYS A 367 -26.35 -31.08 -10.82
C LYS A 367 -27.29 -31.06 -9.62
N ILE A 368 -28.09 -29.99 -9.47
CA ILE A 368 -29.10 -29.90 -8.41
C ILE A 368 -30.46 -30.52 -8.80
N GLY A 369 -30.56 -31.18 -9.95
CA GLY A 369 -31.76 -31.91 -10.38
C GLY A 369 -32.89 -31.06 -10.95
N LEU A 370 -32.66 -29.79 -11.28
CA LEU A 370 -33.70 -28.86 -11.77
C LEU A 370 -33.67 -28.64 -13.30
N VAL A 371 -33.38 -29.72 -14.04
CA VAL A 371 -33.40 -29.71 -15.51
C VAL A 371 -34.27 -30.86 -15.99
N TRP A 372 -35.19 -30.54 -16.89
CA TRP A 372 -36.15 -31.49 -17.46
C TRP A 372 -35.96 -31.61 -18.97
N GLN A 373 -36.49 -32.69 -19.53
CA GLN A 373 -36.42 -33.02 -20.95
C GLN A 373 -37.78 -32.82 -21.62
N ASP A 374 -37.80 -32.07 -22.71
CA ASP A 374 -38.96 -31.86 -23.54
C ASP A 374 -38.83 -32.71 -24.82
N HIS A 375 -39.70 -33.72 -24.93
CA HIS A 375 -39.70 -34.69 -26.04
C HIS A 375 -40.55 -34.24 -27.23
N GLU A 376 -41.37 -33.20 -27.05
CA GLU A 376 -42.32 -32.72 -28.06
C GLU A 376 -41.83 -31.46 -28.77
N ARG A 377 -40.84 -30.76 -28.19
CA ARG A 377 -40.32 -29.55 -28.78
C ARG A 377 -39.54 -29.79 -30.07
N LEU A 378 -39.99 -29.12 -31.12
CA LEU A 378 -39.32 -29.08 -32.42
C LEU A 378 -38.08 -28.18 -32.39
N THR A 379 -37.08 -28.53 -33.20
CA THR A 379 -35.91 -27.68 -33.44
C THR A 379 -36.30 -26.41 -34.22
N LYS A 380 -35.38 -25.43 -34.32
CA LYS A 380 -35.60 -24.21 -35.13
C LYS A 380 -35.95 -24.49 -36.61
N GLN A 381 -35.67 -25.70 -37.11
CA GLN A 381 -35.99 -26.15 -38.47
C GLN A 381 -37.30 -26.98 -38.54
N GLY A 382 -38.10 -27.01 -37.48
CA GLY A 382 -39.38 -27.73 -37.44
C GLY A 382 -39.27 -29.26 -37.34
N LYS A 383 -38.07 -29.82 -37.16
CA LYS A 383 -37.84 -31.28 -37.04
C LYS A 383 -37.77 -31.72 -35.58
N LYS A 384 -38.25 -32.93 -35.29
CA LYS A 384 -38.09 -33.58 -33.98
C LYS A 384 -36.61 -33.97 -33.78
N PRO A 385 -35.94 -33.54 -32.71
CA PRO A 385 -34.53 -33.84 -32.50
C PRO A 385 -34.32 -35.29 -32.04
N ASN A 386 -33.18 -35.89 -32.40
CA ASN A 386 -32.79 -37.24 -31.96
C ASN A 386 -32.62 -37.34 -30.43
N ASN A 387 -32.28 -36.23 -29.77
CA ASN A 387 -32.17 -36.13 -28.32
C ASN A 387 -33.18 -35.09 -27.79
N PRO A 388 -33.85 -35.35 -26.65
CA PRO A 388 -34.84 -34.44 -26.10
C PRO A 388 -34.21 -33.10 -25.68
N ILE A 389 -34.92 -32.00 -25.93
CA ILE A 389 -34.43 -30.65 -25.65
C ILE A 389 -34.56 -30.38 -24.15
N CYS A 390 -33.47 -29.98 -23.52
CA CYS A 390 -33.46 -29.69 -22.10
C CYS A 390 -34.02 -28.29 -21.80
N TYR A 391 -34.78 -28.17 -20.72
CA TYR A 391 -35.30 -26.91 -20.20
C TYR A 391 -35.21 -26.85 -18.68
N THR A 392 -35.34 -25.64 -18.15
CA THR A 392 -35.43 -25.36 -16.72
C THR A 392 -36.59 -24.41 -16.44
N ASN A 393 -36.80 -24.03 -15.19
CA ASN A 393 -37.86 -23.13 -14.77
C ASN A 393 -37.28 -21.87 -14.10
N LYS A 394 -38.17 -20.92 -13.79
CA LYS A 394 -37.77 -19.66 -13.16
C LYS A 394 -37.11 -19.85 -11.79
N ASP A 395 -37.59 -20.78 -10.97
CA ASP A 395 -37.05 -21.00 -9.62
C ASP A 395 -35.64 -21.59 -9.63
N ALA A 396 -35.33 -22.44 -10.60
CA ALA A 396 -33.98 -22.94 -10.82
C ALA A 396 -33.00 -21.83 -11.21
N VAL A 397 -33.44 -20.87 -12.03
CA VAL A 397 -32.64 -19.68 -12.37
C VAL A 397 -32.47 -18.78 -11.14
N LYS A 398 -33.51 -18.57 -10.32
CA LYS A 398 -33.38 -17.87 -9.04
C LYS A 398 -32.32 -18.54 -8.16
N ALA A 399 -32.40 -19.86 -7.97
CA ALA A 399 -31.42 -20.62 -7.18
C ALA A 399 -29.99 -20.48 -7.74
N TYR A 400 -29.84 -20.48 -9.06
CA TYR A 400 -28.56 -20.22 -9.71
C TYR A 400 -28.01 -18.82 -9.40
N CYS A 401 -28.85 -17.79 -9.39
CA CYS A 401 -28.45 -16.44 -9.03
C CYS A 401 -27.93 -16.32 -7.59
N PHE A 402 -28.50 -17.11 -6.66
CA PHE A 402 -28.06 -17.16 -5.26
C PHE A 402 -26.76 -17.95 -5.04
N ARG A 403 -26.33 -18.79 -5.99
CA ARG A 403 -25.14 -19.66 -5.85
C ARG A 403 -23.88 -18.90 -5.43
N ASP A 404 -23.62 -17.77 -6.08
CA ASP A 404 -22.41 -16.96 -5.87
C ASP A 404 -22.68 -15.71 -5.00
N PHE A 405 -23.93 -15.53 -4.55
CA PHE A 405 -24.28 -14.45 -3.63
C PHE A 405 -23.62 -14.68 -2.26
N SER A 406 -23.16 -13.59 -1.64
CA SER A 406 -22.61 -13.62 -0.29
C SER A 406 -23.10 -12.42 0.48
N GLU A 407 -23.60 -12.65 1.70
CA GLU A 407 -24.00 -11.57 2.63
C GLU A 407 -22.88 -10.57 2.92
N LYS A 408 -21.61 -10.94 2.69
CA LYS A 408 -20.48 -10.02 2.82
C LYS A 408 -20.58 -8.82 1.89
N LEU A 409 -21.22 -8.97 0.72
CA LEU A 409 -21.45 -7.90 -0.24
C LEU A 409 -22.43 -6.84 0.29
N LEU A 410 -23.23 -7.18 1.30
CA LEU A 410 -24.19 -6.28 1.94
C LEU A 410 -23.61 -5.54 3.14
N ARG A 411 -22.39 -5.86 3.58
CA ARG A 411 -21.76 -5.21 4.72
C ARG A 411 -21.18 -3.85 4.32
N PRO A 412 -21.14 -2.88 5.25
CA PRO A 412 -20.46 -1.62 4.98
C PRO A 412 -18.97 -1.85 4.76
N PHE A 413 -18.40 -1.12 3.81
CA PHE A 413 -16.97 -1.05 3.56
C PHE A 413 -16.29 -0.05 4.49
N HIS A 414 -16.96 1.09 4.73
CA HIS A 414 -16.48 2.18 5.57
C HIS A 414 -17.61 2.75 6.42
N ILE A 415 -17.26 3.22 7.61
CA ILE A 415 -18.06 4.09 8.46
C ILE A 415 -17.24 5.36 8.63
N ASP A 416 -17.78 6.51 8.23
CA ASP A 416 -17.06 7.77 8.34
C ASP A 416 -17.11 8.35 9.76
N GLN A 417 -16.45 9.50 9.93
CA GLN A 417 -16.37 10.22 11.21
C GLN A 417 -17.73 10.68 11.76
N PHE A 418 -18.77 10.72 10.93
CA PHE A 418 -20.13 11.10 11.32
C PHE A 418 -21.04 9.88 11.51
N GLY A 419 -20.49 8.66 11.43
CA GLY A 419 -21.25 7.42 11.56
C GLY A 419 -22.00 7.01 10.30
N LYS A 420 -21.77 7.67 9.15
CA LYS A 420 -22.38 7.26 7.89
C LYS A 420 -21.71 6.01 7.36
N GLU A 421 -22.52 4.99 7.10
CA GLU A 421 -22.09 3.71 6.54
C GLU A 421 -22.07 3.77 5.00
N TYR A 422 -20.99 3.30 4.39
CA TYR A 422 -20.81 3.23 2.95
C TYR A 422 -20.79 1.77 2.50
N TYR A 423 -21.75 1.41 1.66
CA TYR A 423 -21.95 0.08 1.11
C TYR A 423 -21.42 -0.02 -0.31
N LEU A 424 -21.53 -1.21 -0.92
CA LEU A 424 -21.12 -1.44 -2.30
C LEU A 424 -21.77 -0.45 -3.29
N LYS A 425 -23.06 -0.11 -3.08
CA LYS A 425 -23.81 0.85 -3.89
C LYS A 425 -23.26 2.28 -3.83
N ASP A 426 -22.53 2.61 -2.76
CA ASP A 426 -22.00 3.96 -2.51
C ASP A 426 -20.58 4.13 -3.07
N LEU A 427 -20.03 3.10 -3.74
CA LEU A 427 -18.68 3.11 -4.31
C LEU A 427 -18.70 3.44 -5.81
N LEU A 428 -17.62 4.09 -6.26
CA LEU A 428 -17.41 4.45 -7.66
C LEU A 428 -17.03 3.23 -8.52
N PHE A 429 -16.04 2.44 -8.06
CA PHE A 429 -15.47 1.33 -8.82
C PHE A 429 -16.14 -0.01 -8.50
N ILE A 430 -17.35 -0.17 -9.02
CA ILE A 430 -18.12 -1.41 -8.97
C ILE A 430 -18.27 -2.04 -10.35
N ARG A 431 -18.43 -3.36 -10.40
CA ARG A 431 -18.61 -4.12 -11.64
C ARG A 431 -19.50 -5.34 -11.44
N PRO A 432 -20.04 -5.93 -12.51
CA PRO A 432 -20.69 -7.23 -12.42
C PRO A 432 -19.69 -8.31 -11.96
N LEU A 433 -20.16 -9.27 -11.18
CA LEU A 433 -19.34 -10.38 -10.71
C LEU A 433 -18.92 -11.27 -11.90
N GLY A 434 -17.61 -11.46 -12.08
CA GLY A 434 -17.08 -12.38 -13.07
C GLY A 434 -17.23 -13.84 -12.64
N LEU A 435 -17.74 -14.69 -13.53
CA LEU A 435 -17.89 -16.13 -13.32
C LEU A 435 -16.70 -16.89 -13.89
N SER A 436 -16.46 -18.11 -13.39
CA SER A 436 -15.38 -18.99 -13.87
C SER A 436 -15.48 -19.35 -15.36
N THR A 437 -16.67 -19.22 -15.95
CA THR A 437 -16.92 -19.43 -17.37
C THR A 437 -16.47 -18.27 -18.25
N GLY A 438 -15.97 -17.16 -17.67
CA GLY A 438 -15.63 -15.94 -18.39
C GLY A 438 -16.80 -14.99 -18.63
N SER A 439 -18.03 -15.40 -18.29
CA SER A 439 -19.23 -14.55 -18.34
C SER A 439 -19.42 -13.71 -17.08
N TYR A 440 -20.28 -12.70 -17.14
CA TYR A 440 -20.61 -11.83 -16.01
C TYR A 440 -22.01 -12.13 -15.46
N ALA A 441 -22.11 -12.24 -14.14
CA ALA A 441 -23.38 -12.28 -13.42
C ALA A 441 -23.91 -10.86 -13.24
N HIS A 442 -24.73 -10.39 -14.17
CA HIS A 442 -25.32 -9.04 -14.14
C HIS A 442 -26.30 -8.82 -12.96
N TRP A 443 -26.75 -9.89 -12.31
CA TRP A 443 -27.57 -9.87 -11.08
C TRP A 443 -26.74 -9.69 -9.79
N LEU A 444 -25.40 -9.65 -9.88
CA LEU A 444 -24.50 -9.44 -8.75
C LEU A 444 -23.49 -8.33 -9.05
N ALA A 445 -23.46 -7.33 -8.19
CA ALA A 445 -22.40 -6.33 -8.15
C ALA A 445 -21.25 -6.78 -7.23
N THR A 446 -20.03 -6.35 -7.55
CA THR A 446 -18.85 -6.54 -6.71
C THR A 446 -17.85 -5.38 -6.87
N SER A 447 -17.01 -5.16 -5.86
CA SER A 447 -15.94 -4.16 -5.88
C SER A 447 -14.73 -4.68 -6.66
N CYS A 448 -13.96 -3.79 -7.30
CA CYS A 448 -12.72 -4.18 -7.96
C CYS A 448 -11.64 -4.61 -6.94
N SER A 449 -11.15 -5.85 -7.02
CA SER A 449 -10.09 -6.35 -6.13
C SER A 449 -8.69 -6.15 -6.71
N GLN A 450 -7.67 -6.15 -5.84
CA GLN A 450 -6.27 -6.08 -6.28
C GLN A 450 -5.91 -7.25 -7.20
N SER A 451 -6.46 -8.45 -6.97
CA SER A 451 -6.17 -9.62 -7.81
C SER A 451 -6.75 -9.48 -9.23
N MET A 452 -7.93 -8.85 -9.35
CA MET A 452 -8.52 -8.52 -10.64
C MET A 452 -7.63 -7.55 -11.41
N PHE A 453 -7.19 -6.48 -10.75
CA PHE A 453 -6.28 -5.51 -11.34
C PHE A 453 -4.92 -6.10 -11.73
N SER A 454 -4.30 -6.92 -10.86
CA SER A 454 -3.06 -7.64 -11.19
C SER A 454 -3.24 -8.63 -12.35
N THR A 455 -4.43 -9.18 -12.54
CA THR A 455 -4.73 -10.04 -13.71
C THR A 455 -4.81 -9.19 -14.98
N PHE A 456 -5.46 -8.02 -14.91
CA PHE A 456 -5.50 -7.06 -16.02
C PHE A 456 -4.10 -6.63 -16.47
N LEU A 457 -3.19 -6.35 -15.53
CA LEU A 457 -1.81 -5.92 -15.86
C LEU A 457 -1.06 -6.91 -16.77
N ARG A 458 -1.42 -8.20 -16.77
CA ARG A 458 -0.83 -9.20 -17.68
C ARG A 458 -1.23 -9.02 -19.15
N TYR A 459 -2.36 -8.36 -19.40
CA TYR A 459 -2.88 -8.07 -20.74
C TYR A 459 -2.49 -6.67 -21.23
N LEU A 460 -1.91 -5.84 -20.35
CA LEU A 460 -1.54 -4.48 -20.68
C LEU A 460 -0.50 -4.36 -21.81
N PRO A 461 0.52 -5.24 -21.95
CA PRO A 461 1.43 -5.19 -23.10
C PRO A 461 0.71 -5.30 -24.44
N ALA A 462 -0.17 -6.30 -24.59
CA ALA A 462 -0.94 -6.50 -25.82
C ALA A 462 -1.88 -5.32 -26.14
N LEU A 463 -2.46 -4.69 -25.10
CA LEU A 463 -3.21 -3.44 -25.28
C LEU A 463 -2.32 -2.29 -25.75
N ALA A 464 -1.12 -2.17 -25.20
CA ALA A 464 -0.18 -1.13 -25.59
C ALA A 464 0.29 -1.31 -27.04
N ASP A 465 0.54 -2.55 -27.47
CA ASP A 465 0.90 -2.84 -28.86
C ASP A 465 -0.21 -2.45 -29.85
N GLU A 466 -1.48 -2.55 -29.44
CA GLU A 466 -2.63 -2.25 -30.29
C GLU A 466 -3.00 -0.76 -30.29
N TYR A 467 -2.91 -0.09 -29.13
CA TYR A 467 -3.47 1.26 -28.92
C TYR A 467 -2.45 2.33 -28.54
N ALA A 468 -1.17 2.00 -28.37
CA ALA A 468 -0.12 2.94 -27.99
C ALA A 468 1.03 2.95 -29.03
N SER A 469 1.82 4.03 -28.99
CA SER A 469 2.95 4.25 -29.89
C SER A 469 4.18 3.41 -29.53
N SER A 470 4.21 2.86 -28.31
CA SER A 470 5.32 2.06 -27.81
C SER A 470 4.82 0.84 -27.04
N SER A 471 5.40 -0.31 -27.35
CA SER A 471 5.24 -1.52 -26.54
C SER A 471 5.85 -1.32 -25.15
N ILE A 472 5.24 -1.91 -24.13
CA ILE A 472 5.76 -1.90 -22.76
C ILE A 472 5.80 -3.29 -22.17
N GLU A 473 6.91 -3.62 -21.52
CA GLU A 473 6.94 -4.73 -20.57
C GLU A 473 6.42 -4.25 -19.22
N VAL A 474 5.49 -5.01 -18.64
CA VAL A 474 4.91 -4.66 -17.34
C VAL A 474 5.75 -5.26 -16.23
N ASP A 475 6.73 -4.50 -15.77
CA ASP A 475 7.48 -4.77 -14.54
C ASP A 475 7.13 -3.75 -13.43
N PHE A 476 5.84 -3.46 -13.27
CA PHE A 476 5.39 -2.59 -12.19
C PHE A 476 4.11 -3.06 -11.50
N THR A 477 3.95 -2.59 -10.26
CA THR A 477 2.75 -2.81 -9.46
C THR A 477 2.03 -1.49 -9.20
N SER A 478 0.77 -1.53 -8.74
CA SER A 478 0.04 -0.32 -8.34
C SER A 478 0.76 0.49 -7.25
N HIS A 479 1.64 -0.14 -6.47
CA HIS A 479 2.46 0.55 -5.47
C HIS A 479 3.58 1.41 -6.10
N HIS A 480 4.08 1.08 -7.29
CA HIS A 480 5.20 1.80 -7.91
C HIS A 480 4.82 3.23 -8.31
N PHE A 481 3.56 3.50 -8.71
CA PHE A 481 3.09 4.87 -8.95
C PHE A 481 3.23 5.76 -7.72
N ARG A 482 2.91 5.21 -6.54
CA ARG A 482 3.09 5.92 -5.27
C ARG A 482 4.56 6.20 -4.96
N HIS A 483 5.43 5.22 -5.18
CA HIS A 483 6.88 5.39 -5.01
C HIS A 483 7.42 6.48 -5.94
N THR A 484 6.95 6.47 -7.19
CA THR A 484 7.32 7.44 -8.22
C THR A 484 6.89 8.84 -7.82
N LEU A 485 5.59 9.05 -7.55
CA LEU A 485 5.09 10.37 -7.18
C LEU A 485 5.70 10.88 -5.86
N ASN A 486 5.91 10.00 -4.88
CA ASN A 486 6.56 10.39 -3.63
C ASN A 486 8.03 10.80 -3.84
N THR A 487 8.71 10.15 -4.77
CA THR A 487 10.09 10.51 -5.15
C THR A 487 10.11 11.83 -5.91
N LEU A 488 9.21 12.04 -6.87
CA LEU A 488 9.10 13.31 -7.61
C LEU A 488 8.75 14.49 -6.70
N LEU A 489 7.85 14.31 -5.74
CA LEU A 489 7.53 15.35 -4.74
C LEU A 489 8.73 15.63 -3.84
N ASP A 490 9.50 14.60 -3.49
CA ASP A 490 10.74 14.77 -2.72
C ASP A 490 11.82 15.49 -3.51
N GLU A 491 11.98 15.21 -4.82
CA GLU A 491 12.88 15.94 -5.73
C GLU A 491 12.41 17.38 -5.95
N GLY A 492 11.09 17.59 -6.02
CA GLY A 492 10.46 18.91 -6.10
C GLY A 492 10.62 19.76 -4.83
N GLY A 493 11.09 19.19 -3.71
CA GLY A 493 11.35 19.93 -2.46
C GLY A 493 10.21 19.90 -1.46
N LEU A 494 9.16 19.10 -1.70
CA LEU A 494 8.06 18.96 -0.75
C LEU A 494 8.55 18.30 0.54
N SER A 495 8.26 18.90 1.70
CA SER A 495 8.75 18.37 2.98
C SER A 495 8.19 16.97 3.30
N ASP A 496 8.93 16.18 4.10
CA ASP A 496 8.47 14.87 4.60
C ASP A 496 7.08 14.96 5.25
N LEU A 497 6.78 16.06 5.95
CA LEU A 497 5.51 16.29 6.63
C LEU A 497 4.37 16.45 5.61
N LEU A 498 4.56 17.32 4.61
CA LEU A 498 3.57 17.55 3.56
C LEU A 498 3.39 16.32 2.68
N GLN A 499 4.47 15.59 2.36
CA GLN A 499 4.37 14.28 1.70
C GLN A 499 3.55 13.30 2.56
N THR A 500 3.79 13.24 3.86
CA THR A 500 3.07 12.35 4.80
C THR A 500 1.58 12.65 4.80
N GLU A 501 1.22 13.93 4.87
CA GLU A 501 -0.15 14.42 4.83
C GLU A 501 -0.80 14.14 3.46
N TRP A 502 -0.16 14.58 2.38
CA TRP A 502 -0.60 14.35 1.00
C TRP A 502 -0.93 12.90 0.77
N PHE A 503 -0.09 11.98 1.25
CA PHE A 503 -0.23 10.53 1.09
C PHE A 503 -1.11 9.85 2.16
N GLY A 504 -1.73 10.60 3.07
CA GLY A 504 -2.61 10.09 4.12
C GLY A 504 -1.93 9.13 5.10
N ARG A 505 -0.64 9.33 5.38
CA ARG A 505 0.14 8.49 6.31
C ARG A 505 0.00 9.04 7.74
N THR A 506 0.00 8.15 8.73
CA THR A 506 -0.07 8.55 10.15
C THR A 506 1.31 8.91 10.71
N ASN A 507 2.37 8.24 10.24
CA ASN A 507 3.72 8.43 10.76
C ASN A 507 4.67 8.94 9.67
N PRO A 508 5.35 10.08 9.87
CA PRO A 508 6.35 10.59 8.93
C PRO A 508 7.49 9.61 8.61
N ARG A 509 7.83 8.72 9.55
CA ARG A 509 8.86 7.68 9.33
C ARG A 509 8.50 6.72 8.20
N ASP A 510 7.21 6.54 7.91
CA ASP A 510 6.75 5.67 6.83
C ASP A 510 6.95 6.31 5.45
N THR A 511 7.12 7.63 5.35
CA THR A 511 7.35 8.35 4.09
C THR A 511 8.72 8.03 3.49
N LYS A 512 9.75 7.93 4.34
CA LYS A 512 11.13 7.60 3.92
C LYS A 512 11.27 6.25 3.21
N ALA A 513 10.37 5.31 3.44
CA ALA A 513 10.37 4.02 2.75
C ALA A 513 9.91 4.12 1.29
N TYR A 514 9.35 5.26 0.88
CA TYR A 514 8.88 5.54 -0.49
C TYR A 514 9.74 6.55 -1.24
N GLN A 515 10.66 7.23 -0.56
CA GLN A 515 11.64 8.12 -1.17
C GLN A 515 12.78 7.29 -1.76
N HIS A 516 12.94 7.38 -3.07
CA HIS A 516 14.06 6.78 -3.79
C HIS A 516 15.14 7.80 -4.15
N THR A 517 15.09 8.97 -3.51
CA THR A 517 16.05 10.05 -3.59
C THR A 517 16.87 10.13 -2.32
N SER A 518 18.16 10.40 -2.50
CA SER A 518 19.09 10.63 -1.41
C SER A 518 19.18 12.15 -1.18
N ARG A 519 19.38 12.57 0.07
CA ARG A 519 19.61 14.00 0.39
C ARG A 519 20.87 14.52 -0.32
N GLU A 520 21.79 13.60 -0.50
CA GLU A 520 23.05 13.70 -1.21
C GLU A 520 22.83 14.08 -2.69
N LYS A 521 21.81 13.54 -3.37
CA LYS A 521 21.48 13.89 -4.76
C LYS A 521 21.06 15.35 -4.88
N ARG A 522 20.22 15.87 -3.97
CA ARG A 522 19.81 17.29 -3.96
C ARG A 522 21.02 18.22 -3.79
N ALA A 523 21.96 17.83 -2.92
CA ALA A 523 23.22 18.56 -2.75
C ALA A 523 24.05 18.55 -4.04
N LEU A 524 24.18 17.41 -4.71
CA LEU A 524 24.90 17.32 -6.00
C LEU A 524 24.24 18.16 -7.09
N MET A 525 22.92 18.08 -7.26
CA MET A 525 22.19 18.89 -8.23
C MET A 525 22.42 20.39 -7.98
N LEU A 526 22.29 20.83 -6.73
CA LEU A 526 22.51 22.23 -6.38
C LEU A 526 23.95 22.69 -6.66
N ARG A 527 24.95 21.84 -6.45
CA ARG A 527 26.35 22.15 -6.80
C ARG A 527 26.52 22.35 -8.30
N GLU A 528 25.94 21.46 -9.10
CA GLU A 528 25.97 21.57 -10.57
C GLU A 528 25.21 22.80 -11.07
N ASP A 529 24.06 23.13 -10.46
CA ASP A 529 23.27 24.31 -10.82
C ASP A 529 24.01 25.61 -10.47
N ILE A 530 24.76 25.65 -9.36
CA ILE A 530 25.64 26.78 -9.02
C ILE A 530 26.75 26.93 -10.06
N LYS A 531 27.40 25.83 -10.48
CA LYS A 531 28.44 25.87 -11.53
C LYS A 531 27.90 26.39 -12.87
N LYS A 532 26.66 26.02 -13.21
CA LYS A 532 25.97 26.48 -14.43
C LYS A 532 25.46 27.93 -14.33
N GLY A 533 25.60 28.59 -13.17
CA GLY A 533 25.14 29.96 -12.96
C GLY A 533 23.61 30.12 -12.84
N LEU A 534 22.90 29.00 -12.66
CA LEU A 534 21.43 28.94 -12.53
C LEU A 534 20.95 29.30 -11.12
N VAL A 535 21.87 29.53 -10.18
CA VAL A 535 21.60 29.79 -8.78
C VAL A 535 22.12 31.18 -8.40
N GLY A 536 21.30 31.94 -7.68
CA GLY A 536 21.64 33.22 -7.05
C GLY A 536 21.92 33.08 -5.56
N GLY A 537 22.57 34.11 -4.99
CA GLY A 537 22.93 34.18 -3.57
C GLY A 537 24.42 34.38 -3.34
N LEU A 538 24.78 34.75 -2.11
CA LEU A 538 26.17 35.09 -1.74
C LEU A 538 27.15 33.94 -2.04
N LEU A 539 26.75 32.69 -1.77
CA LEU A 539 27.57 31.53 -2.07
C LEU A 539 27.82 31.38 -3.57
N ALA A 540 26.81 31.58 -4.42
CA ALA A 540 26.95 31.47 -5.86
C ALA A 540 27.86 32.57 -6.42
N GLU A 541 27.73 33.81 -5.93
CA GLU A 541 28.63 34.91 -6.32
C GLU A 541 30.08 34.67 -5.89
N GLN A 542 30.30 34.09 -4.70
CA GLN A 542 31.63 33.70 -4.24
C GLN A 542 32.25 32.60 -5.12
N ILE A 543 31.45 31.63 -5.58
CA ILE A 543 31.96 30.54 -6.42
C ILE A 543 32.37 31.03 -7.81
N LYS A 544 31.66 32.01 -8.39
CA LYS A 544 32.01 32.59 -9.71
C LYS A 544 33.41 33.20 -9.76
N VAL A 545 33.90 33.74 -8.65
CA VAL A 545 35.23 34.39 -8.57
C VAL A 545 36.37 33.44 -8.18
N VAL A 546 36.05 32.19 -7.84
CA VAL A 546 37.04 31.17 -7.45
C VAL A 546 37.56 30.43 -8.69
N PRO A 547 38.86 30.08 -8.76
CA PRO A 547 39.41 29.24 -9.84
C PRO A 547 38.67 27.91 -10.00
N VAL A 548 38.40 27.52 -11.26
CA VAL A 548 37.56 26.36 -11.62
C VAL A 548 38.04 25.07 -10.94
N GLU A 549 39.35 24.92 -10.77
CA GLU A 549 40.00 23.75 -10.18
C GLU A 549 39.62 23.54 -8.69
N VAL A 550 39.21 24.61 -8.00
CA VAL A 550 38.93 24.61 -6.56
C VAL A 550 37.43 24.71 -6.27
N GLN A 551 36.62 25.14 -7.25
CA GLN A 551 35.17 25.29 -7.08
C GLN A 551 34.51 24.01 -6.55
N ASP A 552 34.88 22.84 -7.10
CA ASP A 552 34.36 21.55 -6.68
C ASP A 552 34.65 21.25 -5.21
N ALA A 553 35.87 21.52 -4.75
CA ALA A 553 36.26 21.29 -3.37
C ALA A 553 35.48 22.20 -2.40
N ILE A 554 35.29 23.48 -2.76
CA ILE A 554 34.54 24.44 -1.94
C ILE A 554 33.06 24.07 -1.88
N LEU A 555 32.45 23.80 -3.04
CA LEU A 555 31.06 23.37 -3.15
C LEU A 555 30.82 22.06 -2.37
N LYS A 556 31.78 21.13 -2.43
CA LYS A 556 31.74 19.88 -1.67
C LYS A 556 31.80 20.11 -0.17
N ALA A 557 32.65 21.02 0.30
CA ALA A 557 32.78 21.34 1.71
C ALA A 557 31.56 22.10 2.26
N ARG A 558 31.04 23.07 1.49
CA ARG A 558 29.95 23.97 1.90
C ARG A 558 28.56 23.34 1.79
N ILE A 559 28.29 22.56 0.73
CA ILE A 559 26.94 22.06 0.42
C ILE A 559 26.86 20.58 0.78
N GLN A 560 26.71 20.27 2.07
CA GLN A 560 26.51 18.90 2.55
C GLN A 560 25.03 18.55 2.76
N ALA A 561 24.21 19.57 3.01
CA ALA A 561 22.77 19.43 3.22
C ALA A 561 22.04 20.55 2.48
N VAL A 562 20.84 20.24 2.01
CA VAL A 562 19.98 21.17 1.25
C VAL A 562 18.62 21.17 1.93
N HIS A 563 18.22 22.32 2.46
CA HIS A 563 16.93 22.52 3.11
C HIS A 563 16.12 23.54 2.31
N ASP A 564 14.90 23.17 1.92
CA ASP A 564 13.96 24.14 1.35
C ASP A 564 13.38 25.02 2.46
N VAL A 565 13.40 26.34 2.25
CA VAL A 565 12.86 27.33 3.20
C VAL A 565 11.72 28.15 2.61
N GLY A 566 11.08 27.67 1.53
CA GLY A 566 9.93 28.30 0.89
C GLY A 566 10.34 29.20 -0.27
N THR A 567 10.94 30.35 0.01
CA THR A 567 11.37 31.31 -1.03
C THR A 567 12.68 30.92 -1.72
N GLY A 568 13.41 29.96 -1.16
CA GLY A 568 14.70 29.49 -1.67
C GLY A 568 15.26 28.34 -0.84
N ILE A 569 16.57 28.21 -0.82
CA ILE A 569 17.29 27.03 -0.32
C ILE A 569 18.35 27.45 0.71
N CYS A 570 18.39 26.74 1.84
CA CYS A 570 19.40 26.87 2.87
C CYS A 570 20.40 25.71 2.82
N VAL A 571 21.68 26.03 2.67
CA VAL A 571 22.78 25.05 2.66
C VAL A 571 23.52 24.94 4.01
N HIS A 572 23.01 25.60 5.05
CA HIS A 572 23.61 25.58 6.39
C HIS A 572 23.70 24.15 6.96
N ASN A 573 24.86 23.82 7.53
CA ASN A 573 25.11 22.52 8.14
C ASN A 573 24.66 22.49 9.61
N PHE A 574 23.40 22.15 9.83
CA PHE A 574 22.80 22.03 11.17
C PHE A 574 23.42 20.93 12.05
N SER A 575 24.19 19.99 11.48
CA SER A 575 24.90 18.98 12.27
C SER A 575 26.17 19.51 12.93
N GLN A 576 26.71 20.62 12.41
CA GLN A 576 27.90 21.26 12.98
C GLN A 576 27.52 22.38 13.95
N THR A 577 26.56 23.23 13.56
CA THR A 577 26.15 24.39 14.35
C THR A 577 24.66 24.66 14.23
N PRO A 578 23.98 25.12 15.29
CA PRO A 578 22.65 25.71 15.16
C PRO A 578 22.66 26.97 14.29
N CYS A 579 21.55 27.25 13.60
CA CYS A 579 21.42 28.46 12.79
C CYS A 579 21.13 29.69 13.65
N GLU A 580 22.03 30.67 13.63
CA GLU A 580 21.90 31.95 14.35
C GLU A 580 20.73 32.82 13.86
N ARG A 581 20.19 32.55 12.67
CA ARG A 581 19.19 33.40 12.00
C ARG A 581 17.73 32.97 12.14
N HIS A 582 17.43 31.79 12.70
CA HIS A 582 16.06 31.35 13.04
C HIS A 582 14.98 31.69 11.97
N LEU A 583 15.10 31.14 10.74
CA LEU A 583 14.20 31.37 9.59
C LEU A 583 14.25 32.77 8.96
N GLN A 584 15.20 33.63 9.33
CA GLN A 584 15.46 34.92 8.67
C GLN A 584 16.43 34.76 7.48
N CYS A 585 16.23 33.73 6.65
CA CYS A 585 17.15 33.37 5.56
C CYS A 585 17.25 34.46 4.49
N SER A 586 16.13 35.11 4.16
CA SER A 586 16.06 36.20 3.18
C SER A 586 16.72 37.50 3.66
N ALA A 587 17.10 37.62 4.93
CA ALA A 587 17.73 38.83 5.46
C ALA A 587 19.26 38.81 5.25
N ASP A 588 19.73 38.66 4.00
CA ASP A 588 21.16 38.66 3.63
C ASP A 588 21.98 37.54 4.31
N CYS A 589 21.48 36.29 4.23
CA CYS A 589 22.15 35.13 4.82
C CYS A 589 23.19 34.53 3.86
N LYS A 590 24.40 34.28 4.37
CA LYS A 590 25.53 33.67 3.65
C LYS A 590 25.26 32.25 3.14
N ASP A 591 24.41 31.49 3.84
CA ASP A 591 24.08 30.10 3.52
C ASP A 591 22.75 29.97 2.76
N TYR A 592 22.16 31.09 2.33
CA TYR A 592 20.90 31.13 1.59
C TYR A 592 21.16 31.36 0.09
N VAL A 593 20.57 30.50 -0.73
CA VAL A 593 20.67 30.51 -2.19
C VAL A 593 19.30 30.31 -2.81
N TRP A 594 19.10 30.69 -4.07
CA TRP A 594 17.84 30.49 -4.79
C TRP A 594 18.09 30.12 -6.24
N VAL A 595 17.16 29.38 -6.83
CA VAL A 595 17.20 29.05 -8.27
C VAL A 595 16.62 30.24 -9.04
N LYS A 596 17.27 30.61 -10.15
CA LYS A 596 16.79 31.65 -11.08
C LYS A 596 15.71 31.09 -12.00
N ASP A 597 14.76 31.93 -12.41
CA ASP A 597 13.57 31.53 -13.19
C ASP A 597 12.73 30.40 -12.54
N ASP A 598 12.67 30.40 -11.20
CA ASP A 598 11.84 29.47 -10.43
C ASP A 598 10.42 30.01 -10.26
N LYS A 599 9.57 29.75 -11.26
CA LYS A 599 8.16 30.17 -11.25
C LYS A 599 7.34 29.52 -10.13
N GLY A 600 7.75 28.35 -9.63
CA GLY A 600 7.03 27.64 -8.57
C GLY A 600 7.08 28.34 -7.22
N ARG A 601 8.11 29.16 -6.98
CA ARG A 601 8.29 29.93 -5.72
C ARG A 601 7.86 31.40 -5.84
N LEU A 602 7.45 31.84 -7.03
CA LEU A 602 7.20 33.25 -7.32
C LEU A 602 6.11 33.86 -6.43
N ASP A 603 4.99 33.14 -6.23
CA ASP A 603 3.88 33.65 -5.42
C ASP A 603 4.26 33.78 -3.94
N GLU A 604 5.01 32.81 -3.40
CA GLU A 604 5.51 32.91 -2.02
C GLU A 604 6.54 34.04 -1.88
N GLN A 605 7.39 34.27 -2.89
CA GLN A 605 8.32 35.40 -2.92
C GLN A 605 7.59 36.75 -2.93
N LYS A 606 6.56 36.91 -3.79
CA LYS A 606 5.68 38.09 -3.83
C LYS A 606 5.00 38.31 -2.48
N ARG A 607 4.43 37.25 -1.89
CA ARG A 607 3.79 37.28 -0.56
C ARG A 607 4.76 37.75 0.52
N GLN A 608 5.95 37.16 0.60
CA GLN A 608 6.96 37.56 1.59
C GLN A 608 7.46 38.98 1.36
N TYR A 609 7.62 39.42 0.11
CA TYR A 609 8.00 40.79 -0.23
C TYR A 609 6.95 41.77 0.26
N ALA A 610 5.68 41.54 -0.06
CA ALA A 610 4.57 42.42 0.32
C ALA A 610 4.41 42.52 1.84
N LEU A 611 4.45 41.39 2.55
CA LEU A 611 4.41 41.36 4.03
C LEU A 611 5.60 42.10 4.65
N THR A 612 6.80 41.97 4.06
CA THR A 612 8.01 42.66 4.55
C THR A 612 7.94 44.16 4.26
N ALA A 613 7.40 44.58 3.12
CA ALA A 613 7.21 45.98 2.76
C ALA A 613 6.23 46.67 3.73
N LEU A 614 5.12 46.00 4.07
CA LEU A 614 4.18 46.45 5.08
C LEU A 614 4.84 46.55 6.46
N ALA A 615 5.62 45.54 6.87
CA ALA A 615 6.36 45.56 8.13
C ALA A 615 7.38 46.72 8.20
N ARG A 616 8.07 47.03 7.09
CA ARG A 616 8.96 48.18 6.97
C ARG A 616 8.20 49.49 7.15
N LYS A 617 7.08 49.69 6.46
CA LYS A 617 6.22 50.89 6.56
C LYS A 617 5.72 51.11 8.00
N ASN A 618 5.37 50.03 8.69
CA ASN A 618 4.97 50.08 10.10
C ASN A 618 6.14 50.46 11.02
N ALA A 619 7.33 49.91 10.79
CA ALA A 619 8.54 50.27 11.54
C ALA A 619 8.91 51.75 11.34
N GLU A 620 8.74 52.28 10.13
CA GLU A 620 8.98 53.69 9.79
C GLU A 620 8.02 54.63 10.55
N LYS A 621 6.72 54.32 10.57
CA LYS A 621 5.75 55.07 11.38
C LYS A 621 6.12 55.06 12.87
N GLN A 622 6.54 53.92 13.39
CA GLN A 622 6.91 53.75 14.79
C GLN A 622 8.25 54.42 15.17
N LEU A 623 9.04 54.85 14.19
CA LEU A 623 10.31 55.55 14.42
C LEU A 623 10.08 56.94 15.03
N SER A 624 8.92 57.54 14.78
CA SER A 624 8.45 58.80 15.37
C SER A 624 7.95 58.69 16.82
N SER A 625 7.95 57.48 17.41
CA SER A 625 7.44 57.20 18.76
C SER A 625 8.54 57.17 19.84
N ASN A 626 8.14 57.02 21.12
CA ASN A 626 9.02 57.00 22.30
C ASN A 626 10.11 55.89 22.35
N LYS A 627 10.30 55.07 21.31
CA LYS A 627 11.33 53.99 21.24
C LYS A 627 12.06 53.90 19.87
N PRO A 628 12.78 54.95 19.45
CA PRO A 628 13.34 55.05 18.09
C PRO A 628 14.44 54.01 17.77
N LYS A 629 15.25 53.59 18.76
CA LYS A 629 16.34 52.62 18.56
C LYS A 629 15.85 51.25 18.06
N LYS A 630 14.74 50.74 18.60
CA LYS A 630 14.21 49.44 18.16
C LYS A 630 13.68 49.53 16.73
N SER A 631 13.03 50.65 16.38
CA SER A 631 12.49 50.86 15.02
C SER A 631 13.60 50.91 13.96
N ALA A 632 14.77 51.49 14.27
CA ALA A 632 15.92 51.54 13.36
C ALA A 632 16.48 50.14 13.03
N ASP A 633 16.64 49.26 14.02
CA ASP A 633 17.11 47.89 13.81
C ASP A 633 16.13 47.08 12.94
N TRP A 634 14.83 47.27 13.15
CA TRP A 634 13.78 46.63 12.35
C TRP A 634 13.75 47.13 10.90
N LEU A 635 13.99 48.42 10.66
CA LEU A 635 14.11 48.96 9.30
C LEU A 635 15.31 48.34 8.59
N ALA A 636 16.49 48.36 9.21
CA ALA A 636 17.69 47.77 8.62
C ALA A 636 17.52 46.26 8.31
N HIS A 637 16.80 45.54 9.17
CA HIS A 637 16.49 44.12 8.94
C HIS A 637 15.54 43.90 7.76
N ASN A 638 14.46 44.69 7.68
CA ASN A 638 13.49 44.59 6.58
C ASN A 638 14.09 45.06 5.25
N ASP A 639 14.96 46.07 5.25
CA ASP A 639 15.66 46.53 4.05
C ASP A 639 16.56 45.42 3.46
N LYS A 640 17.25 44.67 4.31
CA LYS A 640 18.05 43.49 3.87
C LYS A 640 17.17 42.42 3.22
N LYS A 641 16.00 42.16 3.80
CA LYS A 641 15.03 41.21 3.24
C LYS A 641 14.48 41.65 1.89
N LEU A 642 14.00 42.90 1.82
CA LEU A 642 13.46 43.47 0.59
C LEU A 642 14.50 43.49 -0.52
N LYS A 643 15.75 43.84 -0.21
CA LYS A 643 16.85 43.78 -1.17
C LYS A 643 17.04 42.37 -1.74
N THR A 644 17.06 41.34 -0.89
CA THR A 644 17.25 39.95 -1.33
C THR A 644 16.05 39.47 -2.14
N LEU A 645 14.83 39.72 -1.68
CA LEU A 645 13.60 39.33 -2.36
C LEU A 645 13.41 40.07 -3.69
N ALA A 646 13.82 41.34 -3.79
CA ALA A 646 13.81 42.10 -5.04
C ALA A 646 14.71 41.45 -6.10
N VAL A 647 15.91 41.00 -5.71
CA VAL A 647 16.81 40.27 -6.63
C VAL A 647 16.17 38.96 -7.07
N GLN A 648 15.50 38.23 -6.18
CA GLN A 648 14.78 37.00 -6.54
C GLN A 648 13.64 37.25 -7.52
N LEU A 649 12.85 38.31 -7.31
CA LEU A 649 11.79 38.71 -8.22
C LEU A 649 12.35 39.10 -9.59
N ALA A 650 13.46 39.85 -9.63
CA ALA A 650 14.14 40.22 -10.87
C ALA A 650 14.71 39.00 -11.61
N ASP A 651 15.36 38.07 -10.91
CA ASP A 651 15.84 36.78 -11.45
C ASP A 651 14.69 35.91 -12.00
N ASN A 652 13.43 36.20 -11.62
CA ASN A 652 12.21 35.57 -12.10
C ASN A 652 11.44 36.43 -13.13
N GLY A 653 12.04 37.50 -13.64
CA GLY A 653 11.44 38.38 -14.65
C GLY A 653 10.41 39.39 -14.12
N VAL A 654 10.35 39.61 -12.81
CA VAL A 654 9.47 40.61 -12.17
C VAL A 654 10.30 41.81 -11.72
N GLU A 655 10.39 42.83 -12.59
CA GLU A 655 11.18 44.03 -12.29
C GLU A 655 10.41 45.08 -11.49
N HIS A 656 9.08 45.15 -11.66
CA HIS A 656 8.22 46.19 -11.06
C HIS A 656 7.06 45.51 -10.32
N PHE A 657 7.29 45.15 -9.05
CA PHE A 657 6.26 44.56 -8.18
C PHE A 657 5.67 45.61 -7.23
N ASP A 658 4.36 45.83 -7.32
CA ASP A 658 3.62 46.69 -6.38
C ASP A 658 3.08 45.84 -5.20
N PRO A 659 3.65 46.00 -3.99
CA PRO A 659 3.22 45.25 -2.83
C PRO A 659 1.84 45.70 -2.30
N GLU A 660 1.42 46.95 -2.50
CA GLU A 660 0.13 47.45 -2.01
C GLU A 660 -1.01 46.92 -2.88
N GLN A 661 -0.83 46.91 -4.21
CA GLN A 661 -1.78 46.28 -5.13
C GLN A 661 -1.95 44.78 -4.80
N TYR A 662 -0.85 44.05 -4.62
CA TYR A 662 -0.89 42.62 -4.29
C TYR A 662 -1.65 42.35 -2.98
N LEU A 663 -1.44 43.14 -1.93
CA LEU A 663 -2.16 42.97 -0.66
C LEU A 663 -3.65 43.25 -0.81
N ASN A 664 -4.03 44.28 -1.58
CA ASN A 664 -5.43 44.59 -1.84
C ASN A 664 -6.13 43.48 -2.64
N GLU A 665 -5.47 42.91 -3.65
CA GLU A 665 -5.96 41.77 -4.43
C GLU A 665 -6.16 40.52 -3.57
N VAL A 666 -5.28 40.28 -2.60
CA VAL A 666 -5.38 39.14 -1.66
C VAL A 666 -6.42 39.37 -0.55
N GLU A 667 -6.70 40.61 -0.16
CA GLU A 667 -7.76 40.93 0.82
C GLU A 667 -9.17 40.94 0.22
N HIS A 668 -9.30 41.17 -1.08
CA HIS A 668 -10.59 41.36 -1.77
C HIS A 668 -10.92 40.28 -2.81
N GLY A 669 -9.99 39.36 -3.09
CA GLY A 669 -10.18 38.17 -3.92
C GLY A 669 -10.20 36.91 -3.07
#